data_AF-A0A173WBZ0-F1
#
_entry.id   AF-A0A173WBZ0-F1
#
_cell.length_a   1.000
_cell.length_b   1.000
_cell.length_c   1.000
_cell.angle_alpha   90.00
_cell.angle_beta   90.00
_cell.angle_gamma   90.00
#
_symmetry.space_group_name_H-M   'P 1'
#
loop_
_entity.id
_entity.type
_entity.pdbx_description
1 polymer ?
#
loop_
_entity_poly.entity_id
_entity_poly.type
_entity_poly.pdbx_seq_one_letter_code
_entity_poly.pdbx_strand_id
1 'polypeptide(L)'
;MYKVFCDDQLLYLPGDQELVIFNTKLELADNKSGSFEFDIPAVNPMHDKMKKLTSVIRVEKDGDSIFYGRIFSMEKNFYNTQTVVCEGELAYLLDSIQEPKAYHSYTVRSFLNALLAVHNMQTTMEKRLAVTFNSKCAGESGSFDNLSLFFKSGSTVYAVFTKKRANDVAGKTFIVPAGDFYVYWHTDASVNNYYGFSIDSVEFTSEISGTATISSLPSYTAVETKKVSDMQSAHNPYANSSNLLWHYTHTFDRKDLYPKMFVTGMVTVEDSNDSIYRYTNWENTLDDIQDKLVDRLGGHLRIRHSGTTRYLDYIADYDNTNTQVIEFGSNLLDYTENADASEIATRVIPLGKRLEESSIEGLEEYTTIKSVNNSVPYIESTDAVKVYGVVTRTVSFEDVGEPANLKKKAEKYLSDIQFENLSLTCNAVDLNMVDVDIERIKLGDSIRVVSKPHGMDRYFPVTALTIDLQNPQNNTVTLGTSVKAGISERTTNQNDSLVQKIQSLPPQSDTLRMAIENATALITAATTGHVVTRPEEILIMDTADKDTAKKVWRWNLNGLGYSSTGYNGTFGTAITMDGKIVGKYIAARSIYADSFIAGELQTAWNGITDYIQLKNGELQVFNTSDQLVSKFNYNGEHFYRDGTYVGKIGTNKWSSNAAHKGLVFDLEYTGKYMAWCYQKTSGASSYTTMLCFSQGNSIYTEQGLHLGCDFYGEWNTLYNIKLSGVSSGGYSAFTGTIPIIMNITDKGNGAISWTYSKLQVKNGIIVGYWN
;
A
#
# COMPACT_ATOMS: atom_id res chain seq x y z
N MET A 1 -14.34 -1.07 40.94
CA MET A 1 -15.75 -1.53 40.91
C MET A 1 -16.23 -1.64 39.47
N TYR A 2 -16.98 -2.70 39.14
CA TYR A 2 -17.53 -2.89 37.79
C TYR A 2 -18.89 -2.20 37.63
N LYS A 3 -19.16 -1.69 36.43
CA LYS A 3 -20.48 -1.17 36.01
C LYS A 3 -20.78 -1.68 34.60
N VAL A 4 -22.04 -1.97 34.30
CA VAL A 4 -22.47 -2.31 32.94
C VAL A 4 -23.53 -1.32 32.49
N PHE A 5 -23.43 -0.90 31.24
CA PHE A 5 -24.38 0.01 30.60
C PHE A 5 -24.95 -0.64 29.34
N CYS A 6 -26.22 -0.39 29.07
CA CYS A 6 -26.87 -0.68 27.80
C CYS A 6 -27.37 0.64 27.22
N ASP A 7 -26.93 1.01 26.02
CA ASP A 7 -27.30 2.26 25.33
C ASP A 7 -27.13 3.50 26.25
N ASP A 8 -25.98 3.55 26.93
CA ASP A 8 -25.59 4.55 27.96
C ASP A 8 -26.45 4.59 29.23
N GLN A 9 -27.47 3.74 29.36
CA GLN A 9 -28.26 3.58 30.58
C GLN A 9 -27.61 2.52 31.48
N LEU A 10 -27.61 2.78 32.79
CA LEU A 10 -27.04 1.84 33.77
C LEU A 10 -27.86 0.55 33.75
N LEU A 11 -27.18 -0.57 33.51
CA LEU A 11 -27.76 -1.92 33.46
C LEU A 11 -27.36 -2.74 34.69
N TYR A 12 -26.13 -2.51 35.19
CA TYR A 12 -25.62 -3.15 36.39
C TYR A 12 -24.88 -2.17 37.29
N LEU A 13 -25.23 -2.18 38.58
CA LEU A 13 -24.51 -1.49 39.64
C LEU A 13 -24.40 -2.41 40.87
N PRO A 14 -23.18 -2.71 41.37
CA PRO A 14 -23.00 -3.56 42.54
C PRO A 14 -23.76 -3.03 43.77
N GLY A 15 -24.60 -3.89 44.37
CA GLY A 15 -25.38 -3.57 45.58
C GLY A 15 -26.76 -2.94 45.33
N ASP A 16 -27.12 -2.65 44.08
CA ASP A 16 -28.46 -2.18 43.71
C ASP A 16 -29.48 -3.34 43.74
N GLN A 17 -30.77 -3.04 43.96
CA GLN A 17 -31.85 -4.04 44.05
C GLN A 17 -32.52 -4.31 42.69
N GLU A 18 -32.48 -3.37 41.76
CA GLU A 18 -33.12 -3.46 40.44
C GLU A 18 -32.10 -3.56 39.32
N LEU A 19 -30.97 -2.84 39.41
CA LEU A 19 -29.88 -2.86 38.44
C LEU A 19 -28.95 -4.04 38.65
N VAL A 20 -29.54 -5.24 38.59
CA VAL A 20 -28.88 -6.51 38.83
C VAL A 20 -28.77 -7.33 37.55
N ILE A 21 -27.63 -8.00 37.40
CA ILE A 21 -27.38 -9.10 36.46
C ILE A 21 -26.66 -10.21 37.21
N PHE A 22 -26.68 -11.44 36.69
CA PHE A 22 -26.01 -12.58 37.28
C PHE A 22 -25.33 -13.46 36.23
N ASN A 23 -24.55 -14.45 36.68
CA ASN A 23 -23.80 -15.37 35.82
C ASN A 23 -22.93 -14.61 34.79
N THR A 24 -22.30 -13.52 35.23
CA THR A 24 -21.54 -12.65 34.34
C THR A 24 -20.23 -13.29 33.92
N LYS A 25 -19.94 -13.29 32.63
CA LYS A 25 -18.68 -13.77 32.08
C LYS A 25 -18.23 -12.89 30.92
N LEU A 26 -17.15 -12.13 31.12
CA LEU A 26 -16.50 -11.33 30.10
C LEU A 26 -15.24 -12.05 29.62
N GLU A 27 -15.18 -12.42 28.34
CA GLU A 27 -14.01 -13.01 27.71
C GLU A 27 -13.37 -12.00 26.74
N LEU A 28 -12.11 -11.67 26.97
CA LEU A 28 -11.27 -10.88 26.08
C LEU A 28 -10.19 -11.79 25.51
N ALA A 29 -9.91 -11.72 24.21
CA ALA A 29 -8.88 -12.53 23.60
C ALA A 29 -8.20 -11.78 22.45
N ASP A 30 -6.90 -11.99 22.32
CA ASP A 30 -6.06 -11.37 21.31
C ASP A 30 -6.52 -11.77 19.92
N ASN A 31 -6.56 -10.81 18.99
CA ASN A 31 -7.08 -10.96 17.63
C ASN A 31 -8.51 -11.53 17.55
N LYS A 32 -9.32 -11.45 18.61
CA LYS A 32 -10.72 -11.91 18.63
C LYS A 32 -11.66 -10.81 19.11
N SER A 33 -12.94 -10.92 18.76
CA SER A 33 -13.95 -9.93 19.16
C SER A 33 -14.20 -9.89 20.67
N GLY A 34 -13.95 -10.98 21.39
CA GLY A 34 -14.35 -11.11 22.79
C GLY A 34 -15.87 -11.26 22.93
N SER A 35 -16.31 -11.66 24.12
CA SER A 35 -17.71 -11.92 24.44
C SER A 35 -18.07 -11.42 25.83
N PHE A 36 -19.32 -11.04 26.03
CA PHE A 36 -19.85 -10.79 27.38
C PHE A 36 -21.21 -11.45 27.53
N GLU A 37 -21.28 -12.39 28.47
CA GLU A 37 -22.49 -13.13 28.80
C GLU A 37 -23.00 -12.74 30.19
N PHE A 38 -24.31 -12.59 30.32
CA PHE A 38 -24.96 -12.35 31.59
C PHE A 38 -26.43 -12.72 31.54
N ASP A 39 -26.98 -13.04 32.70
CA ASP A 39 -28.41 -13.21 32.91
C ASP A 39 -29.02 -11.93 33.51
N ILE A 40 -30.17 -11.52 32.99
CA ILE A 40 -30.91 -10.35 33.45
C ILE A 40 -32.35 -10.72 33.86
N PRO A 41 -32.75 -10.45 35.11
CA PRO A 41 -34.09 -10.76 35.59
C PRO A 41 -35.11 -9.72 35.13
N ALA A 42 -36.39 -10.09 35.13
CA ALA A 42 -37.50 -9.22 34.74
C ALA A 42 -37.66 -7.95 35.60
N VAL A 43 -37.09 -7.91 36.81
CA VAL A 43 -37.09 -6.71 37.66
C VAL A 43 -36.17 -5.61 37.13
N ASN A 44 -35.18 -5.95 36.29
CA ASN A 44 -34.24 -4.96 35.80
C ASN A 44 -34.92 -4.02 34.78
N PRO A 45 -34.85 -2.68 34.95
CA PRO A 45 -35.47 -1.70 34.06
C PRO A 45 -35.04 -1.77 32.60
N MET A 46 -33.93 -2.44 32.29
CA MET A 46 -33.41 -2.66 30.94
C MET A 46 -33.91 -3.95 30.30
N HIS A 47 -34.56 -4.85 31.05
CA HIS A 47 -34.95 -6.20 30.62
C HIS A 47 -35.68 -6.24 29.26
N ASP A 48 -36.69 -5.38 29.06
CA ASP A 48 -37.48 -5.36 27.82
C ASP A 48 -37.09 -4.23 26.85
N LYS A 49 -35.98 -3.52 27.12
CA LYS A 49 -35.49 -2.42 26.27
C LYS A 49 -34.36 -2.81 25.33
N MET A 50 -33.63 -3.87 25.67
CA MET A 50 -32.51 -4.39 24.90
C MET A 50 -32.95 -4.93 23.53
N LYS A 51 -32.15 -4.68 22.51
CA LYS A 51 -32.40 -5.15 21.13
C LYS A 51 -31.19 -5.88 20.58
N LYS A 52 -31.42 -7.05 19.98
CA LYS A 52 -30.38 -7.81 19.26
C LYS A 52 -29.78 -6.94 18.15
N LEU A 53 -28.47 -7.07 17.96
CA LEU A 53 -27.61 -6.41 16.98
C LEU A 53 -27.51 -4.88 17.02
N THR A 54 -28.34 -4.21 17.83
CA THR A 54 -28.48 -2.74 17.85
C THR A 54 -28.18 -2.13 19.21
N SER A 55 -28.59 -2.77 20.31
CA SER A 55 -28.20 -2.30 21.64
C SER A 55 -26.72 -2.56 21.90
N VAL A 56 -26.04 -1.55 22.44
CA VAL A 56 -24.61 -1.56 22.77
C VAL A 56 -24.43 -1.81 24.26
N ILE A 57 -23.65 -2.83 24.60
CA ILE A 57 -23.24 -3.13 25.97
C ILE A 57 -21.84 -2.57 26.20
N ARG A 58 -21.66 -1.81 27.28
CA ARG A 58 -20.37 -1.32 27.76
C ARG A 58 -20.11 -1.85 29.16
N VAL A 59 -18.95 -2.46 29.37
CA VAL A 59 -18.47 -2.85 30.70
C VAL A 59 -17.34 -1.89 31.11
N GLU A 60 -17.49 -1.30 32.29
CA GLU A 60 -16.48 -0.45 32.91
C GLU A 60 -15.92 -1.09 34.17
N LYS A 61 -14.64 -0.85 34.44
CA LYS A 61 -13.95 -1.16 35.68
C LYS A 61 -13.24 0.10 36.16
N ASP A 62 -13.64 0.60 37.32
CA ASP A 62 -13.02 1.76 37.97
C ASP A 62 -13.01 3.03 37.11
N GLY A 63 -14.02 3.17 36.24
CA GLY A 63 -14.17 4.30 35.32
C GLY A 63 -13.58 4.07 33.93
N ASP A 64 -12.73 3.05 33.77
CA ASP A 64 -12.16 2.68 32.48
C ASP A 64 -13.08 1.67 31.77
N SER A 65 -13.40 1.95 30.51
CA SER A 65 -14.16 1.01 29.67
C SER A 65 -13.25 -0.12 29.20
N ILE A 66 -13.64 -1.36 29.48
CA ILE A 66 -12.84 -2.56 29.23
C ILE A 66 -13.45 -3.47 28.18
N PHE A 67 -14.72 -3.25 27.84
CA PHE A 67 -15.43 -3.95 26.79
C PHE A 67 -16.54 -3.07 26.23
N TYR A 68 -16.68 -3.15 24.91
CA TYR A 68 -17.83 -2.68 24.17
C TYR A 68 -18.27 -3.81 23.25
N GLY A 69 -19.57 -3.97 23.06
CA GLY A 69 -20.11 -5.00 22.19
C GLY A 69 -21.57 -4.76 21.86
N ARG A 70 -22.13 -5.64 21.03
CA ARG A 70 -23.57 -5.68 20.74
C ARG A 70 -24.17 -7.00 21.20
N ILE A 71 -25.46 -6.97 21.48
CA ILE A 71 -26.21 -8.17 21.82
C ILE A 71 -26.34 -9.06 20.59
N PHE A 72 -25.80 -10.27 20.64
CA PHE A 72 -25.90 -11.27 19.56
C PHE A 72 -27.12 -12.17 19.77
N SER A 73 -27.27 -12.71 20.98
CA SER A 73 -28.39 -13.58 21.34
C SER A 73 -29.05 -13.17 22.66
N MET A 74 -30.33 -13.52 22.78
CA MET A 74 -31.12 -13.39 23.99
C MET A 74 -32.09 -14.56 24.05
N GLU A 75 -32.08 -15.28 25.15
CA GLU A 75 -32.92 -16.45 25.40
C GLU A 75 -33.65 -16.31 26.73
N LYS A 76 -34.97 -16.56 26.75
CA LYS A 76 -35.79 -16.45 27.95
C LYS A 76 -35.97 -17.82 28.59
N ASN A 77 -35.74 -17.90 29.90
CA ASN A 77 -36.08 -19.09 30.68
C ASN A 77 -37.51 -19.01 31.26
N PHE A 78 -37.93 -20.06 31.99
CA PHE A 78 -39.26 -20.16 32.60
C PHE A 78 -39.60 -19.01 33.55
N TYR A 79 -38.59 -18.43 34.22
CA TYR A 79 -38.76 -17.32 35.18
C TYR A 79 -38.73 -15.94 34.52
N ASN A 80 -38.82 -15.88 33.18
CA ASN A 80 -38.66 -14.66 32.39
C ASN A 80 -37.34 -13.93 32.70
N THR A 81 -36.29 -14.68 33.07
CA THR A 81 -34.91 -14.19 33.04
C THR A 81 -34.38 -14.38 31.63
N GLN A 82 -33.67 -13.38 31.13
CA GLN A 82 -33.00 -13.45 29.83
C GLN A 82 -31.52 -13.74 29.99
N THR A 83 -31.03 -14.79 29.33
CA THR A 83 -29.60 -15.00 29.10
C THR A 83 -29.21 -14.21 27.86
N VAL A 84 -28.27 -13.27 28.02
CA VAL A 84 -27.84 -12.33 26.99
C VAL A 84 -26.39 -12.63 26.66
N VAL A 85 -26.11 -12.91 25.38
CA VAL A 85 -24.73 -13.07 24.88
C VAL A 85 -24.40 -11.90 23.96
N CYS A 86 -23.32 -11.21 24.28
CA CYS A 86 -22.80 -10.09 23.51
C CYS A 86 -21.50 -10.49 22.81
N GLU A 87 -21.29 -9.96 21.61
CA GLU A 87 -20.03 -10.03 20.90
C GLU A 87 -19.37 -8.65 20.87
N GLY A 88 -18.04 -8.61 21.04
CA GLY A 88 -17.32 -7.35 21.10
C GLY A 88 -17.10 -6.69 19.74
N GLU A 89 -16.53 -5.48 19.75
CA GLU A 89 -16.56 -4.55 18.62
C GLU A 89 -15.94 -5.07 17.31
N LEU A 90 -14.91 -5.93 17.32
CA LEU A 90 -14.38 -6.49 16.06
C LEU A 90 -15.45 -7.24 15.26
N ALA A 91 -16.48 -7.78 15.93
CA ALA A 91 -17.59 -8.46 15.27
C ALA A 91 -18.40 -7.52 14.36
N TYR A 92 -18.29 -6.20 14.51
CA TYR A 92 -18.90 -5.26 13.58
C TYR A 92 -18.35 -5.40 12.16
N LEU A 93 -17.09 -5.83 12.00
CA LEU A 93 -16.47 -6.08 10.68
C LEU A 93 -17.08 -7.29 9.95
N LEU A 94 -17.87 -8.13 10.64
CA LEU A 94 -18.65 -9.22 10.04
C LEU A 94 -19.84 -8.68 9.23
N ASP A 95 -20.28 -7.44 9.46
CA ASP A 95 -21.48 -6.86 8.84
C ASP A 95 -21.25 -6.32 7.42
N SER A 96 -20.05 -6.43 6.88
CA SER A 96 -19.71 -5.93 5.54
C SER A 96 -18.91 -6.92 4.74
N ILE A 97 -19.15 -6.93 3.43
CA ILE A 97 -18.53 -7.86 2.49
C ILE A 97 -17.52 -7.13 1.61
N GLN A 98 -16.35 -7.73 1.37
CA GLN A 98 -15.34 -7.18 0.48
C GLN A 98 -15.56 -7.73 -0.94
N GLU A 99 -15.94 -6.87 -1.89
CA GLU A 99 -16.11 -7.28 -3.29
C GLU A 99 -14.78 -7.72 -3.93
N PRO A 100 -14.81 -8.49 -5.02
CA PRO A 100 -13.60 -8.89 -5.74
C PRO A 100 -12.73 -7.70 -6.16
N LYS A 101 -11.54 -7.59 -5.58
CA LYS A 101 -10.59 -6.51 -5.91
C LYS A 101 -9.17 -6.93 -5.61
N ALA A 102 -8.26 -6.63 -6.54
CA ALA A 102 -6.83 -6.82 -6.35
C ALA A 102 -6.18 -5.54 -5.81
N TYR A 103 -5.27 -5.70 -4.86
CA TYR A 103 -4.49 -4.64 -4.21
C TYR A 103 -3.02 -4.89 -4.48
N HIS A 104 -2.38 -3.95 -5.17
CA HIS A 104 -0.98 -4.03 -5.58
C HIS A 104 -0.25 -2.77 -5.12
N SER A 105 1.00 -2.89 -4.66
CA SER A 105 1.80 -1.74 -4.19
C SER A 105 1.18 -1.00 -3.00
N TYR A 106 0.39 -1.71 -2.18
CA TYR A 106 -0.18 -1.17 -0.96
C TYR A 106 0.79 -1.42 0.19
N THR A 107 1.00 -0.44 1.06
CA THR A 107 1.53 -0.71 2.40
C THR A 107 0.49 -1.51 3.20
N VAL A 108 0.93 -2.20 4.27
CA VAL A 108 0.02 -2.88 5.20
C VAL A 108 -1.07 -1.91 5.70
N ARG A 109 -0.69 -0.67 6.00
CA ARG A 109 -1.61 0.38 6.44
C ARG A 109 -2.62 0.79 5.37
N SER A 110 -2.18 0.96 4.12
CA SER A 110 -3.09 1.34 3.05
C SER A 110 -4.08 0.24 2.72
N PHE A 111 -3.69 -1.02 2.90
CA PHE A 111 -4.59 -2.15 2.71
C PHE A 111 -5.64 -2.23 3.79
N LEU A 112 -5.22 -2.19 5.06
CA LEU A 112 -6.16 -2.14 6.20
C LEU A 112 -7.13 -0.95 6.03
N ASN A 113 -6.62 0.22 5.66
CA ASN A 113 -7.47 1.39 5.42
C ASN A 113 -8.48 1.20 4.29
N ALA A 114 -8.11 0.50 3.22
CA ALA A 114 -9.02 0.22 2.12
C ALA A 114 -10.14 -0.75 2.53
N LEU A 115 -9.80 -1.81 3.28
CA LEU A 115 -10.79 -2.75 3.82
C LEU A 115 -11.77 -2.03 4.75
N LEU A 116 -11.25 -1.21 5.67
CA LEU A 116 -12.07 -0.41 6.58
C LEU A 116 -12.91 0.63 5.85
N ALA A 117 -12.42 1.24 4.76
CA ALA A 117 -13.20 2.17 3.96
C ALA A 117 -14.42 1.49 3.32
N VAL A 118 -14.26 0.27 2.80
CA VAL A 118 -15.37 -0.53 2.25
C VAL A 118 -16.35 -0.92 3.35
N HIS A 119 -15.86 -1.38 4.51
CA HIS A 119 -16.69 -1.68 5.67
C HIS A 119 -17.51 -0.46 6.11
N ASN A 120 -16.84 0.68 6.26
CA ASN A 120 -17.44 1.95 6.65
C ASN A 120 -18.50 2.38 5.63
N MET A 121 -18.29 2.17 4.34
CA MET A 121 -19.28 2.50 3.31
C MET A 121 -20.56 1.67 3.44
N GLN A 122 -20.44 0.39 3.78
CA GLN A 122 -21.60 -0.50 3.96
C GLN A 122 -22.31 -0.27 5.29
N THR A 123 -21.57 0.03 6.37
CA THR A 123 -22.16 0.29 7.69
C THR A 123 -22.66 1.73 7.86
N THR A 124 -22.12 2.69 7.10
CA THR A 124 -22.72 4.04 6.98
C THR A 124 -24.06 4.02 6.26
N MET A 125 -24.44 2.93 5.58
CA MET A 125 -25.80 2.78 5.08
C MET A 125 -26.86 2.77 6.21
N GLU A 126 -26.47 2.53 7.46
CA GLU A 126 -27.33 2.73 8.65
C GLU A 126 -27.51 4.23 9.00
N LYS A 127 -26.83 5.15 8.31
CA LYS A 127 -26.84 6.61 8.54
C LYS A 127 -27.42 7.43 7.39
N ARG A 128 -28.32 6.86 6.57
CA ARG A 128 -28.99 7.65 5.51
C ARG A 128 -29.99 8.61 6.14
N LEU A 129 -30.07 9.81 5.58
CA LEU A 129 -31.02 10.83 6.01
C LEU A 129 -32.12 10.97 4.96
N ALA A 130 -33.38 10.80 5.38
CA ALA A 130 -34.56 11.22 4.65
C ALA A 130 -34.77 12.71 4.90
N VAL A 131 -34.51 13.54 3.89
CA VAL A 131 -34.70 15.00 3.95
C VAL A 131 -36.02 15.35 3.29
N THR A 132 -37.00 15.76 4.10
CA THR A 132 -38.36 16.08 3.64
C THR A 132 -38.54 17.60 3.54
N PHE A 133 -38.76 18.10 2.32
CA PHE A 133 -38.98 19.54 2.09
C PHE A 133 -40.43 19.95 2.35
N ASN A 134 -40.61 21.16 2.84
CA ASN A 134 -41.92 21.70 3.16
C ASN A 134 -42.85 21.70 1.93
N SER A 135 -44.10 21.29 2.13
CA SER A 135 -45.13 21.28 1.06
C SER A 135 -45.40 22.67 0.43
N LYS A 136 -45.04 23.75 1.12
CA LYS A 136 -45.19 25.14 0.65
C LYS A 136 -44.00 25.66 -0.16
N CYS A 137 -42.92 24.89 -0.29
CA CYS A 137 -41.76 25.30 -1.08
C CYS A 137 -42.18 25.76 -2.49
N ALA A 138 -41.84 27.01 -2.83
CA ALA A 138 -42.23 27.64 -4.09
C ALA A 138 -41.20 28.69 -4.48
N GLY A 139 -40.82 28.71 -5.75
CA GLY A 139 -39.81 29.64 -6.29
C GLY A 139 -40.19 30.13 -7.68
N GLU A 140 -39.49 31.14 -8.17
CA GLU A 140 -39.78 31.75 -9.48
C GLU A 140 -39.36 30.85 -10.64
N SER A 141 -38.10 30.42 -10.68
CA SER A 141 -37.55 29.61 -11.78
C SER A 141 -36.33 28.79 -11.35
N GLY A 142 -36.30 27.48 -11.63
CA GLY A 142 -35.12 26.65 -11.30
C GLY A 142 -33.83 27.02 -12.05
N SER A 143 -33.89 27.86 -13.08
CA SER A 143 -32.69 28.36 -13.78
C SER A 143 -32.05 29.56 -13.11
N PHE A 144 -32.80 30.33 -12.33
CA PHE A 144 -32.38 31.60 -11.73
C PHE A 144 -32.50 31.56 -10.21
N ASP A 145 -33.62 31.04 -9.71
CA ASP A 145 -33.93 30.82 -8.29
C ASP A 145 -33.98 29.34 -7.97
N ASN A 146 -32.88 28.81 -7.46
CA ASN A 146 -32.68 27.38 -7.44
C ASN A 146 -32.12 26.83 -6.13
N LEU A 147 -32.49 25.58 -5.90
CA LEU A 147 -32.12 24.78 -4.75
C LEU A 147 -31.29 23.59 -5.20
N SER A 148 -30.24 23.28 -4.44
CA SER A 148 -29.41 22.10 -4.65
C SER A 148 -29.12 21.40 -3.33
N LEU A 149 -29.03 20.07 -3.36
CA LEU A 149 -28.77 19.21 -2.21
C LEU A 149 -27.55 18.34 -2.50
N PHE A 150 -26.55 18.40 -1.63
CA PHE A 150 -25.28 17.70 -1.79
C PHE A 150 -24.90 16.91 -0.53
N PHE A 151 -23.98 15.96 -0.68
CA PHE A 151 -23.29 15.30 0.42
C PHE A 151 -21.85 14.99 0.04
N LYS A 152 -21.03 14.62 1.02
CA LYS A 152 -19.66 14.15 0.79
C LYS A 152 -19.56 12.68 1.13
N SER A 153 -18.80 11.94 0.32
CA SER A 153 -18.30 10.61 0.68
C SER A 153 -16.80 10.58 0.44
N GLY A 154 -16.03 10.45 1.52
CA GLY A 154 -14.59 10.71 1.49
C GLY A 154 -14.28 12.15 1.06
N SER A 155 -13.41 12.30 0.06
CA SER A 155 -13.05 13.61 -0.51
C SER A 155 -13.99 14.06 -1.65
N THR A 156 -14.90 13.20 -2.10
CA THR A 156 -15.73 13.46 -3.29
C THR A 156 -17.07 14.06 -2.88
N VAL A 157 -17.49 15.11 -3.60
CA VAL A 157 -18.82 15.72 -3.44
C VAL A 157 -19.78 15.07 -4.43
N TYR A 158 -20.97 14.73 -3.94
CA TYR A 158 -22.07 14.20 -4.73
C TYR A 158 -23.27 15.13 -4.61
N ALA A 159 -24.01 15.31 -5.71
CA ALA A 159 -25.28 15.99 -5.72
C ALA A 159 -26.42 14.95 -5.72
N VAL A 160 -27.36 15.10 -4.79
CA VAL A 160 -28.65 14.41 -4.84
C VAL A 160 -29.53 15.03 -5.92
N PHE A 161 -29.52 16.36 -6.00
CA PHE A 161 -30.03 17.12 -7.13
C PHE A 161 -29.34 18.49 -7.22
N THR A 162 -29.33 19.08 -8.41
CA THR A 162 -28.85 20.44 -8.64
C THR A 162 -29.89 21.27 -9.36
N LYS A 163 -29.87 22.58 -9.08
CA LYS A 163 -30.65 23.61 -9.77
C LYS A 163 -32.15 23.29 -9.92
N LYS A 164 -32.79 22.82 -8.85
CA LYS A 164 -34.24 22.59 -8.83
C LYS A 164 -34.99 23.85 -8.45
N ARG A 165 -36.15 24.07 -9.07
CA ARG A 165 -37.09 25.08 -8.58
C ARG A 165 -37.65 24.60 -7.24
N ALA A 166 -37.90 25.48 -6.28
CA ALA A 166 -38.44 25.06 -4.98
C ALA A 166 -39.78 24.29 -5.10
N ASN A 167 -40.59 24.59 -6.13
CA ASN A 167 -41.80 23.81 -6.45
C ASN A 167 -41.52 22.34 -6.79
N ASP A 168 -40.35 22.03 -7.37
CA ASP A 168 -40.01 20.67 -7.81
C ASP A 168 -39.68 19.75 -6.63
N VAL A 169 -39.33 20.32 -5.48
CA VAL A 169 -38.99 19.60 -4.25
C VAL A 169 -40.10 19.65 -3.20
N ALA A 170 -41.12 20.49 -3.40
CA ALA A 170 -42.18 20.73 -2.42
C ALA A 170 -42.89 19.44 -1.99
N GLY A 171 -42.90 19.17 -0.69
CA GLY A 171 -43.54 17.99 -0.09
C GLY A 171 -42.86 16.66 -0.42
N LYS A 172 -41.66 16.67 -1.01
CA LYS A 172 -40.92 15.45 -1.38
C LYS A 172 -39.82 15.15 -0.38
N THR A 173 -39.54 13.87 -0.24
CA THR A 173 -38.44 13.33 0.55
C THR A 173 -37.31 12.88 -0.37
N PHE A 174 -36.08 13.28 -0.03
CA PHE A 174 -34.86 12.88 -0.74
C PHE A 174 -33.94 12.15 0.21
N ILE A 175 -33.47 10.99 -0.22
CA ILE A 175 -32.56 10.15 0.58
C ILE A 175 -31.13 10.60 0.33
N VAL A 176 -30.46 11.05 1.38
CA VAL A 176 -29.04 11.37 1.37
C VAL A 176 -28.27 10.19 1.96
N PRO A 177 -27.33 9.57 1.21
CA PRO A 177 -26.57 8.43 1.68
C PRO A 177 -25.36 8.86 2.54
N ALA A 178 -25.59 9.79 3.47
CA ALA A 178 -24.61 10.31 4.42
C ALA A 178 -25.33 10.85 5.66
N GLY A 179 -24.63 10.90 6.79
CA GLY A 179 -25.13 11.44 8.06
C GLY A 179 -25.08 12.96 8.18
N ASP A 180 -24.57 13.63 7.15
CA ASP A 180 -24.56 15.08 6.97
C ASP A 180 -24.93 15.42 5.52
N PHE A 181 -25.30 16.67 5.27
CA PHE A 181 -25.59 17.16 3.92
C PHE A 181 -25.45 18.67 3.81
N TYR A 182 -25.40 19.15 2.58
CA TYR A 182 -25.32 20.57 2.24
C TYR A 182 -26.55 20.98 1.44
N VAL A 183 -27.12 22.14 1.78
CA VAL A 183 -28.23 22.75 1.03
C VAL A 183 -27.76 24.09 0.51
N TYR A 184 -27.91 24.29 -0.79
CA TYR A 184 -27.58 25.55 -1.43
C TYR A 184 -28.83 26.19 -2.02
N TRP A 185 -29.09 27.44 -1.64
CA TRP A 185 -30.16 28.27 -2.16
C TRP A 185 -29.57 29.50 -2.86
N HIS A 186 -29.93 29.66 -4.13
CA HIS A 186 -29.53 30.77 -4.98
C HIS A 186 -30.76 31.51 -5.49
N THR A 187 -30.68 32.84 -5.52
CA THR A 187 -31.70 33.71 -6.12
C THR A 187 -31.06 34.84 -6.90
N ASP A 188 -31.70 35.25 -7.98
CA ASP A 188 -31.26 36.40 -8.78
C ASP A 188 -31.88 37.72 -8.27
N ALA A 189 -31.85 38.78 -9.07
CA ALA A 189 -32.35 40.10 -8.65
C ALA A 189 -33.87 40.32 -8.89
N SER A 190 -34.60 39.36 -9.44
CA SER A 190 -36.02 39.54 -9.82
C SER A 190 -36.92 39.68 -8.60
N VAL A 191 -37.89 40.60 -8.66
CA VAL A 191 -38.90 40.75 -7.59
C VAL A 191 -39.86 39.57 -7.63
N ASN A 192 -39.98 38.87 -6.50
CA ASN A 192 -40.82 37.68 -6.37
C ASN A 192 -41.84 37.82 -5.23
N ASN A 193 -42.88 36.97 -5.23
CA ASN A 193 -43.88 36.87 -4.16
C ASN A 193 -44.00 35.44 -3.59
N TYR A 194 -42.97 34.62 -3.77
CA TYR A 194 -43.00 33.19 -3.50
C TYR A 194 -42.45 32.85 -2.10
N TYR A 195 -42.81 31.67 -1.61
CA TYR A 195 -42.45 31.23 -0.26
C TYR A 195 -40.95 30.94 -0.08
N GLY A 196 -40.28 30.44 -1.12
CA GLY A 196 -38.89 30.01 -1.09
C GLY A 196 -38.79 28.55 -0.69
N PHE A 197 -37.88 28.19 0.20
CA PHE A 197 -37.73 26.81 0.66
C PHE A 197 -37.60 26.72 2.19
N SER A 198 -38.11 25.63 2.74
CA SER A 198 -37.82 25.16 4.10
C SER A 198 -37.82 23.63 4.12
N ILE A 199 -37.19 23.06 5.13
CA ILE A 199 -37.15 21.61 5.37
C ILE A 199 -38.04 21.32 6.58
N ASP A 200 -38.98 20.37 6.43
CA ASP A 200 -39.91 19.98 7.48
C ASP A 200 -39.25 19.00 8.46
N SER A 201 -38.58 17.96 7.95
CA SER A 201 -37.89 16.97 8.77
C SER A 201 -36.64 16.40 8.11
N VAL A 202 -35.75 15.93 8.97
CA VAL A 202 -34.58 15.12 8.62
C VAL A 202 -34.61 13.92 9.54
N GLU A 203 -34.81 12.73 8.98
CA GLU A 203 -34.99 11.49 9.75
C GLU A 203 -34.03 10.41 9.26
N PHE A 204 -33.66 9.47 10.13
CA PHE A 204 -32.91 8.29 9.71
C PHE A 204 -33.81 7.35 8.90
N THR A 205 -33.23 6.75 7.86
CA THR A 205 -33.97 5.86 6.97
C THR A 205 -33.11 4.72 6.46
N SER A 206 -33.72 3.57 6.20
CA SER A 206 -33.10 2.43 5.51
C SER A 206 -33.37 2.43 4.00
N GLU A 207 -34.18 3.36 3.50
CA GLU A 207 -34.51 3.48 2.08
C GLU A 207 -33.26 3.76 1.23
N ILE A 208 -33.23 3.24 0.00
CA ILE A 208 -32.10 3.39 -0.91
C ILE A 208 -32.27 4.67 -1.73
N SER A 209 -31.19 5.46 -1.84
CA SER A 209 -31.20 6.68 -2.65
C SER A 209 -31.37 6.37 -4.13
N GLY A 210 -31.97 7.31 -4.87
CA GLY A 210 -31.83 7.36 -6.33
C GLY A 210 -30.38 7.65 -6.76
N THR A 211 -30.14 7.76 -8.06
CA THR A 211 -28.80 8.00 -8.62
C THR A 211 -28.28 9.40 -8.27
N ALA A 212 -27.31 9.49 -7.36
CA ALA A 212 -26.54 10.72 -7.11
C ALA A 212 -25.41 10.87 -8.14
N THR A 213 -25.04 12.11 -8.47
CA THR A 213 -23.99 12.39 -9.46
C THR A 213 -22.80 13.10 -8.83
N ILE A 214 -21.59 12.79 -9.30
CA ILE A 214 -20.38 13.49 -8.87
C ILE A 214 -20.53 14.98 -9.21
N SER A 215 -20.19 15.85 -8.26
CA SER A 215 -20.37 17.29 -8.38
C SER A 215 -19.30 18.05 -7.59
N SER A 216 -19.45 19.37 -7.48
CA SER A 216 -18.65 20.24 -6.63
C SER A 216 -19.55 21.14 -5.79
N LEU A 217 -19.11 21.47 -4.58
CA LEU A 217 -19.82 22.45 -3.77
C LEU A 217 -19.66 23.85 -4.37
N PRO A 218 -20.70 24.70 -4.31
CA PRO A 218 -20.61 26.11 -4.65
C PRO A 218 -19.50 26.82 -3.83
N SER A 219 -18.83 27.82 -4.42
CA SER A 219 -17.74 28.57 -3.78
C SER A 219 -18.25 29.62 -2.78
N TYR A 220 -19.02 29.18 -1.79
CA TYR A 220 -19.52 29.99 -0.68
C TYR A 220 -19.18 29.34 0.66
N THR A 221 -19.07 30.13 1.72
CA THR A 221 -18.82 29.60 3.07
C THR A 221 -20.10 28.97 3.60
N ALA A 222 -20.07 27.68 3.93
CA ALA A 222 -21.21 26.99 4.49
C ALA A 222 -21.46 27.41 5.94
N VAL A 223 -22.70 27.74 6.27
CA VAL A 223 -23.15 27.95 7.64
C VAL A 223 -23.47 26.59 8.25
N GLU A 224 -22.69 26.18 9.25
CA GLU A 224 -22.96 24.92 9.96
C GLU A 224 -24.18 25.04 10.88
N THR A 225 -25.06 24.06 10.85
CA THR A 225 -26.21 23.98 11.77
C THR A 225 -26.56 22.53 12.11
N LYS A 226 -27.16 22.34 13.28
CA LYS A 226 -27.74 21.05 13.75
C LYS A 226 -29.27 21.07 13.77
N LYS A 227 -29.87 22.23 13.48
CA LYS A 227 -31.32 22.43 13.57
C LYS A 227 -31.87 22.56 12.16
N VAL A 228 -32.78 21.67 11.81
CA VAL A 228 -33.45 21.68 10.50
C VAL A 228 -34.15 23.03 10.25
N SER A 229 -34.70 23.65 11.30
CA SER A 229 -35.34 24.97 11.25
C SER A 229 -34.44 26.13 10.81
N ASP A 230 -33.11 25.96 10.84
CA ASP A 230 -32.17 27.01 10.43
C ASP A 230 -31.94 27.01 8.91
N MET A 231 -32.27 25.90 8.24
CA MET A 231 -32.10 25.71 6.79
C MET A 231 -33.37 26.07 6.03
N GLN A 232 -33.67 27.37 6.01
CA GLN A 232 -34.81 27.92 5.28
C GLN A 232 -34.47 29.29 4.72
N SER A 233 -35.14 29.68 3.64
CA SER A 233 -35.13 31.06 3.17
C SER A 233 -36.05 31.93 4.05
N ALA A 234 -35.95 33.26 3.91
CA ALA A 234 -37.09 34.11 4.27
C ALA A 234 -38.34 33.67 3.48
N HIS A 235 -39.53 33.89 4.04
CA HIS A 235 -40.78 33.43 3.44
C HIS A 235 -41.72 34.58 3.13
N ASN A 236 -42.38 34.52 1.96
CA ASN A 236 -43.44 35.45 1.53
C ASN A 236 -43.05 36.94 1.57
N PRO A 237 -42.10 37.40 0.73
CA PRO A 237 -41.28 36.60 -0.19
C PRO A 237 -39.91 36.20 0.39
N TYR A 238 -39.23 35.26 -0.27
CA TYR A 238 -37.80 35.10 -0.03
C TYR A 238 -36.98 36.28 -0.56
N ALA A 239 -35.81 36.49 0.04
CA ALA A 239 -34.91 37.58 -0.34
C ALA A 239 -34.28 37.34 -1.72
N ASN A 240 -34.23 38.39 -2.53
CA ASN A 240 -33.53 38.42 -3.80
C ASN A 240 -32.01 38.48 -3.59
N SER A 241 -31.25 38.15 -4.63
CA SER A 241 -29.79 38.26 -4.71
C SER A 241 -29.08 37.54 -3.56
N SER A 242 -29.66 36.45 -3.09
CA SER A 242 -29.18 35.66 -1.95
C SER A 242 -28.47 34.39 -2.43
N ASN A 243 -27.33 34.11 -1.80
CA ASN A 243 -26.54 32.89 -1.98
C ASN A 243 -26.28 32.30 -0.60
N LEU A 244 -27.07 31.31 -0.21
CA LEU A 244 -27.03 30.72 1.12
C LEU A 244 -26.64 29.26 1.00
N LEU A 245 -25.56 28.88 1.69
CA LEU A 245 -25.09 27.51 1.77
C LEU A 245 -25.13 27.08 3.23
N TRP A 246 -25.86 26.03 3.55
CA TRP A 246 -25.87 25.41 4.86
C TRP A 246 -25.18 24.07 4.82
N HIS A 247 -24.50 23.72 5.92
CA HIS A 247 -23.99 22.39 6.19
C HIS A 247 -24.73 21.84 7.40
N TYR A 248 -25.66 20.94 7.17
CA TYR A 248 -26.33 20.23 8.25
C TYR A 248 -25.37 19.22 8.83
N THR A 249 -24.95 19.46 10.07
CA THR A 249 -24.17 18.51 10.84
C THR A 249 -25.07 17.93 11.91
N HIS A 250 -25.33 16.62 11.87
CA HIS A 250 -25.93 15.99 13.03
C HIS A 250 -24.82 15.66 14.03
N THR A 251 -24.91 16.17 15.25
CA THR A 251 -24.19 15.53 16.36
C THR A 251 -25.06 14.36 16.74
N PHE A 252 -24.68 13.20 16.23
CA PHE A 252 -25.15 11.95 16.82
C PHE A 252 -24.99 12.09 18.35
N ASP A 253 -26.05 11.86 19.14
CA ASP A 253 -25.89 11.71 20.59
C ASP A 253 -25.11 10.43 20.85
N ARG A 254 -24.36 10.30 21.95
CA ARG A 254 -23.58 9.07 22.27
C ARG A 254 -24.42 7.78 22.16
N LYS A 255 -25.73 7.86 22.44
CA LYS A 255 -26.75 6.81 22.27
C LYS A 255 -27.03 6.39 20.81
N ASP A 256 -26.68 7.23 19.84
CA ASP A 256 -26.81 7.05 18.39
C ASP A 256 -25.43 6.82 17.71
N LEU A 257 -24.35 6.65 18.49
CA LEU A 257 -22.96 6.95 18.07
C LEU A 257 -21.90 5.89 18.29
N TYR A 258 -22.25 4.62 18.26
CA TYR A 258 -21.24 3.66 17.88
C TYR A 258 -21.53 3.22 16.45
N PRO A 259 -21.28 4.08 15.43
CA PRO A 259 -21.25 3.57 14.08
C PRO A 259 -20.35 2.36 14.10
N LYS A 260 -20.82 1.26 13.52
CA LYS A 260 -20.04 0.03 13.37
C LYS A 260 -18.69 0.26 12.67
N MET A 261 -18.51 1.46 12.10
CA MET A 261 -17.29 2.00 11.51
C MET A 261 -16.03 1.97 12.38
N PHE A 262 -14.90 1.94 11.69
CA PHE A 262 -13.55 2.03 12.25
C PHE A 262 -12.73 3.05 11.48
N VAL A 263 -11.84 3.75 12.18
CA VAL A 263 -10.76 4.54 11.57
C VAL A 263 -9.47 3.76 11.68
N THR A 264 -8.67 3.72 10.62
CA THR A 264 -7.34 3.11 10.67
C THR A 264 -6.48 3.82 11.72
N GLY A 265 -6.03 3.06 12.72
CA GLY A 265 -5.18 3.54 13.79
C GLY A 265 -3.69 3.46 13.45
N MET A 266 -2.90 3.08 14.43
CA MET A 266 -1.49 2.78 14.26
C MET A 266 -1.30 1.49 13.47
N VAL A 267 -0.35 1.49 12.54
CA VAL A 267 0.07 0.26 11.88
C VAL A 267 1.59 0.17 11.97
N THR A 268 2.08 -0.84 12.70
CA THR A 268 3.52 -1.13 12.88
C THR A 268 3.94 -2.47 12.29
N VAL A 269 2.99 -3.30 11.86
CA VAL A 269 3.27 -4.50 11.07
C VAL A 269 3.76 -4.09 9.68
N GLU A 270 4.88 -4.65 9.24
CA GLU A 270 5.49 -4.45 7.92
C GLU A 270 5.42 -5.76 7.11
N ASP A 271 5.30 -5.67 5.79
CA ASP A 271 5.54 -6.79 4.88
C ASP A 271 7.03 -6.78 4.50
N SER A 272 7.65 -7.94 4.26
CA SER A 272 9.09 -8.02 3.97
C SER A 272 9.52 -7.23 2.73
N ASN A 273 8.59 -7.00 1.80
CA ASN A 273 8.81 -6.20 0.60
C ASN A 273 8.27 -4.77 0.71
N ASP A 274 7.77 -4.37 1.88
CA ASP A 274 7.10 -3.08 2.15
C ASP A 274 5.96 -2.75 1.16
N SER A 275 5.45 -3.78 0.48
CA SER A 275 4.40 -3.71 -0.53
C SER A 275 3.65 -5.05 -0.56
N ILE A 276 2.36 -5.01 -0.27
CA ILE A 276 1.51 -6.19 -0.30
C ILE A 276 0.90 -6.41 -1.69
N TYR A 277 0.73 -7.69 -2.03
CA TYR A 277 -0.13 -8.14 -3.12
C TYR A 277 -1.19 -9.09 -2.54
N ARG A 278 -2.45 -8.65 -2.54
CA ARG A 278 -3.59 -9.39 -1.98
C ARG A 278 -4.83 -9.15 -2.84
N TYR A 279 -5.80 -10.04 -2.75
CA TYR A 279 -7.11 -9.86 -3.37
C TYR A 279 -8.21 -10.10 -2.33
N THR A 280 -9.32 -9.39 -2.46
CA THR A 280 -10.59 -9.66 -1.79
C THR A 280 -11.50 -10.44 -2.74
N ASN A 281 -12.43 -11.25 -2.24
CA ASN A 281 -13.34 -12.09 -3.01
C ASN A 281 -14.58 -12.55 -2.19
N TRP A 282 -15.46 -11.61 -1.87
CA TRP A 282 -16.75 -11.83 -1.20
C TRP A 282 -16.67 -12.32 0.25
N GLU A 283 -15.51 -12.33 0.87
CA GLU A 283 -15.39 -12.58 2.31
C GLU A 283 -15.92 -11.39 3.12
N ASN A 284 -16.31 -11.62 4.37
CA ASN A 284 -16.59 -10.50 5.26
C ASN A 284 -15.28 -9.78 5.64
N THR A 285 -15.39 -8.55 6.10
CA THR A 285 -14.21 -7.71 6.32
C THR A 285 -13.33 -8.19 7.47
N LEU A 286 -13.92 -8.83 8.49
CA LEU A 286 -13.14 -9.41 9.58
C LEU A 286 -12.29 -10.58 9.07
N ASP A 287 -12.89 -11.51 8.33
CA ASP A 287 -12.19 -12.67 7.78
C ASP A 287 -11.06 -12.24 6.84
N ASP A 288 -11.27 -11.21 6.02
CA ASP A 288 -10.22 -10.65 5.18
C ASP A 288 -9.06 -10.04 5.96
N ILE A 289 -9.36 -9.33 7.05
CA ILE A 289 -8.31 -8.82 7.94
C ILE A 289 -7.58 -9.99 8.61
N GLN A 290 -8.30 -11.02 9.06
CA GLN A 290 -7.68 -12.18 9.71
C GLN A 290 -6.77 -12.94 8.75
N ASP A 291 -7.28 -13.44 7.62
CA ASP A 291 -6.48 -14.20 6.66
C ASP A 291 -5.36 -13.35 6.05
N LYS A 292 -5.70 -12.17 5.52
CA LYS A 292 -4.80 -11.47 4.59
C LYS A 292 -3.77 -10.60 5.33
N LEU A 293 -4.04 -10.26 6.58
CA LEU A 293 -3.13 -9.53 7.46
C LEU A 293 -2.64 -10.41 8.61
N VAL A 294 -3.50 -10.76 9.58
CA VAL A 294 -3.06 -11.36 10.86
C VAL A 294 -2.40 -12.73 10.67
N ASP A 295 -3.04 -13.66 9.96
CA ASP A 295 -2.55 -15.03 9.77
C ASP A 295 -1.26 -15.08 8.92
N ARG A 296 -1.11 -14.12 7.99
CA ARG A 296 0.02 -14.07 7.04
C ARG A 296 1.21 -13.24 7.54
N LEU A 297 0.95 -12.16 8.27
CA LEU A 297 1.97 -11.19 8.70
C LEU A 297 2.21 -11.22 10.21
N GLY A 298 1.36 -11.91 10.98
CA GLY A 298 1.39 -11.88 12.44
C GLY A 298 0.87 -10.57 13.01
N GLY A 299 1.23 -10.25 14.26
CA GLY A 299 0.81 -9.02 14.93
C GLY A 299 -0.59 -9.09 15.56
N HIS A 300 -1.05 -7.94 16.05
CA HIS A 300 -2.16 -7.82 16.98
C HIS A 300 -3.11 -6.71 16.60
N LEU A 301 -4.41 -7.02 16.56
CA LEU A 301 -5.51 -6.09 16.36
C LEU A 301 -5.93 -5.53 17.72
N ARG A 302 -5.93 -4.20 17.83
CA ARG A 302 -6.37 -3.51 19.05
C ARG A 302 -7.36 -2.42 18.72
N ILE A 303 -8.48 -2.42 19.44
CA ILE A 303 -9.45 -1.32 19.35
C ILE A 303 -9.09 -0.26 20.39
N ARG A 304 -9.06 1.00 19.94
CA ARG A 304 -8.79 2.16 20.80
C ARG A 304 -9.83 3.24 20.55
N HIS A 305 -10.40 3.78 21.62
CA HIS A 305 -11.37 4.87 21.53
C HIS A 305 -10.71 6.21 21.85
N SER A 306 -10.99 7.23 21.04
CA SER A 306 -10.68 8.63 21.38
C SER A 306 -11.90 9.48 21.07
N GLY A 307 -12.51 10.05 22.11
CA GLY A 307 -13.80 10.72 22.01
C GLY A 307 -14.89 9.76 21.49
N THR A 308 -15.42 10.07 20.31
CA THR A 308 -16.47 9.28 19.62
C THR A 308 -15.91 8.40 18.51
N THR A 309 -14.60 8.40 18.29
CA THR A 309 -13.94 7.67 17.21
C THR A 309 -13.37 6.35 17.70
N ARG A 310 -13.72 5.26 17.00
CA ARG A 310 -13.14 3.93 17.18
C ARG A 310 -11.99 3.74 16.19
N TYR A 311 -10.79 3.54 16.70
CA TYR A 311 -9.61 3.22 15.92
C TYR A 311 -9.34 1.72 15.96
N LEU A 312 -9.02 1.14 14.80
CA LEU A 312 -8.42 -0.19 14.72
C LEU A 312 -6.92 -0.04 14.51
N ASP A 313 -6.15 -0.28 15.56
CA ASP A 313 -4.69 -0.37 15.51
C ASP A 313 -4.30 -1.80 15.08
N TYR A 314 -3.25 -1.94 14.26
CA TYR A 314 -2.65 -3.22 13.86
C TYR A 314 -1.15 -3.20 14.13
N ILE A 315 -0.76 -3.73 15.29
CA ILE A 315 0.58 -3.55 15.86
C ILE A 315 1.37 -4.85 15.82
N ALA A 316 2.67 -4.77 15.53
CA ALA A 316 3.57 -5.93 15.50
C ALA A 316 3.76 -6.55 16.90
N ASP A 317 3.85 -5.70 17.92
CA ASP A 317 4.03 -6.09 19.32
C ASP A 317 3.24 -5.13 20.22
N TYR A 318 2.82 -5.61 21.38
CA TYR A 318 2.30 -4.76 22.45
C TYR A 318 3.43 -3.96 23.13
N ASP A 319 3.09 -2.76 23.60
CA ASP A 319 4.07 -1.81 24.12
C ASP A 319 4.29 -1.92 25.64
N ASN A 320 3.39 -2.56 26.38
CA ASN A 320 3.41 -2.57 27.84
C ASN A 320 4.05 -3.84 28.41
N THR A 321 5.02 -3.69 29.30
CA THR A 321 5.51 -4.76 30.17
C THR A 321 4.95 -4.53 31.56
N ASN A 322 4.05 -5.42 31.99
CA ASN A 322 3.36 -5.27 33.26
C ASN A 322 4.33 -5.48 34.43
N THR A 323 4.23 -4.62 35.43
CA THR A 323 5.07 -4.67 36.64
C THR A 323 4.72 -5.81 37.59
N GLN A 324 3.51 -6.37 37.49
CA GLN A 324 3.07 -7.52 38.27
C GLN A 324 3.79 -8.80 37.84
N VAL A 325 4.01 -9.71 38.80
CA VAL A 325 4.59 -11.04 38.55
C VAL A 325 3.55 -12.11 38.86
N ILE A 326 3.37 -13.07 37.96
CA ILE A 326 2.60 -14.28 38.24
C ILE A 326 3.56 -15.32 38.83
N GLU A 327 3.44 -15.60 40.13
CA GLU A 327 4.38 -16.48 40.86
C GLU A 327 3.70 -17.71 41.48
N PHE A 328 4.33 -18.87 41.29
CA PHE A 328 3.93 -20.13 41.94
C PHE A 328 3.95 -20.01 43.47
N GLY A 329 2.83 -20.35 44.11
CA GLY A 329 2.65 -20.21 45.56
C GLY A 329 2.24 -18.81 46.01
N SER A 330 2.00 -17.89 45.06
CA SER A 330 1.43 -16.56 45.32
C SER A 330 0.07 -16.42 44.62
N ASN A 331 0.04 -15.94 43.37
CA ASN A 331 -1.18 -15.67 42.60
C ASN A 331 -1.40 -16.63 41.42
N LEU A 332 -0.51 -17.60 41.19
CA LEU A 332 -0.70 -18.69 40.23
C LEU A 332 -1.57 -19.81 40.86
N LEU A 333 -2.78 -20.01 40.34
CA LEU A 333 -3.77 -20.99 40.81
C LEU A 333 -3.61 -22.36 40.15
N ASP A 334 -3.40 -22.37 38.84
CA ASP A 334 -3.26 -23.58 38.04
C ASP A 334 -2.37 -23.31 36.82
N TYR A 335 -1.75 -24.35 36.30
CA TYR A 335 -0.85 -24.33 35.16
C TYR A 335 -1.08 -25.56 34.30
N THR A 336 -1.43 -25.35 33.03
CA THR A 336 -1.44 -26.41 32.02
C THR A 336 -0.33 -26.13 31.00
N GLU A 337 0.60 -27.08 30.89
CA GLU A 337 1.65 -27.10 29.87
C GLU A 337 1.15 -27.85 28.64
N ASN A 338 0.89 -27.14 27.54
CA ASN A 338 0.77 -27.79 26.24
C ASN A 338 2.11 -27.64 25.53
N ALA A 339 3.00 -28.62 25.71
CA ALA A 339 4.27 -28.70 25.00
C ALA A 339 4.04 -29.37 23.65
N ASP A 340 4.06 -28.59 22.56
CA ASP A 340 4.13 -29.14 21.21
C ASP A 340 5.60 -29.25 20.77
N ALA A 341 6.13 -30.46 20.77
CA ALA A 341 7.50 -30.75 20.35
C ALA A 341 7.66 -30.84 18.82
N SER A 342 6.57 -30.74 18.04
CA SER A 342 6.61 -30.93 16.58
C SER A 342 7.41 -29.84 15.86
N GLU A 343 7.49 -28.63 16.44
CA GLU A 343 8.17 -27.47 15.84
C GLU A 343 9.62 -27.25 16.28
N ILE A 344 10.12 -28.02 17.26
CA ILE A 344 11.48 -27.87 17.78
C ILE A 344 12.51 -28.11 16.67
N ALA A 345 13.52 -27.25 16.59
CA ALA A 345 14.78 -27.60 15.92
C ALA A 345 15.95 -27.30 16.85
N THR A 346 16.82 -28.28 17.02
CA THR A 346 18.09 -28.10 17.73
C THR A 346 19.25 -27.87 16.76
N ARG A 347 19.01 -28.07 15.46
CA ARG A 347 19.94 -27.82 14.35
C ARG A 347 19.21 -27.22 13.15
N VAL A 348 19.73 -26.13 12.58
CA VAL A 348 19.13 -25.45 11.43
C VAL A 348 20.12 -25.35 10.27
N ILE A 349 19.69 -25.77 9.07
CA ILE A 349 20.36 -25.56 7.78
C ILE A 349 19.70 -24.35 7.10
N PRO A 350 20.32 -23.16 7.12
CA PRO A 350 19.77 -22.00 6.44
C PRO A 350 20.14 -21.96 4.94
N LEU A 351 19.16 -21.71 4.09
CA LEU A 351 19.31 -21.48 2.65
C LEU A 351 18.95 -20.02 2.34
N GLY A 352 19.85 -19.26 1.73
CA GLY A 352 19.66 -17.86 1.38
C GLY A 352 19.10 -17.67 -0.04
N LYS A 353 19.49 -16.58 -0.71
CA LYS A 353 19.08 -16.28 -2.09
C LYS A 353 19.53 -17.36 -3.07
N ARG A 354 18.66 -17.71 -4.02
CA ARG A 354 18.96 -18.61 -5.14
C ARG A 354 20.09 -18.04 -6.00
N LEU A 355 21.03 -18.90 -6.37
CA LEU A 355 22.14 -18.54 -7.26
C LEU A 355 21.70 -18.68 -8.73
N GLU A 356 22.29 -17.86 -9.62
CA GLU A 356 21.97 -17.90 -11.05
C GLU A 356 22.55 -19.14 -11.75
N GLU A 357 23.67 -19.64 -11.25
CA GLU A 357 24.32 -20.86 -11.72
C GLU A 357 24.23 -21.94 -10.63
N SER A 358 23.93 -23.17 -11.05
CA SER A 358 23.96 -24.35 -10.18
C SER A 358 25.09 -25.27 -10.59
N SER A 359 25.83 -25.77 -9.60
CA SER A 359 26.88 -26.77 -9.77
C SER A 359 26.36 -28.16 -10.15
N ILE A 360 25.05 -28.42 -10.02
CA ILE A 360 24.42 -29.70 -10.37
C ILE A 360 23.25 -29.46 -11.34
N GLU A 361 23.35 -30.04 -12.54
CA GLU A 361 22.32 -29.96 -13.57
C GLU A 361 20.98 -30.53 -13.05
N GLY A 362 19.93 -29.70 -13.04
CA GLY A 362 18.59 -30.07 -12.57
C GLY A 362 18.30 -29.83 -11.08
N LEU A 363 19.26 -29.32 -10.29
CA LEU A 363 19.04 -28.90 -8.90
C LEU A 363 19.27 -27.40 -8.75
N GLU A 364 18.40 -26.72 -8.00
CA GLU A 364 18.61 -25.31 -7.67
C GLU A 364 19.65 -25.16 -6.56
N GLU A 365 20.57 -24.21 -6.70
CA GLU A 365 21.59 -23.91 -5.70
C GLU A 365 21.30 -22.58 -4.99
N TYR A 366 21.60 -22.53 -3.70
CA TYR A 366 21.26 -21.43 -2.80
C TYR A 366 22.49 -20.96 -2.04
N THR A 367 22.49 -19.70 -1.63
CA THR A 367 23.49 -19.16 -0.69
C THR A 367 23.47 -19.99 0.61
N THR A 368 24.63 -20.39 1.13
CA THR A 368 24.73 -21.17 2.39
C THR A 368 25.71 -20.50 3.35
N ILE A 369 25.73 -20.97 4.60
CA ILE A 369 26.64 -20.46 5.63
C ILE A 369 28.00 -21.16 5.65
N LYS A 370 28.27 -22.14 4.78
CA LYS A 370 29.50 -22.95 4.82
C LYS A 370 30.76 -22.08 4.84
N SER A 371 30.81 -21.03 4.02
CA SER A 371 31.94 -20.11 3.91
C SER A 371 32.25 -19.33 5.19
N VAL A 372 31.27 -19.17 6.07
CA VAL A 372 31.37 -18.38 7.33
C VAL A 372 31.15 -19.22 8.59
N ASN A 373 31.13 -20.55 8.44
CA ASN A 373 30.82 -21.47 9.53
C ASN A 373 31.67 -22.75 9.46
N ASN A 374 32.98 -22.61 9.27
CA ASN A 374 33.94 -23.72 9.27
C ASN A 374 33.57 -24.85 8.27
N SER A 375 33.02 -24.50 7.11
CA SER A 375 32.51 -25.44 6.10
C SER A 375 31.31 -26.29 6.55
N VAL A 376 30.71 -25.97 7.70
CA VAL A 376 29.52 -26.64 8.24
C VAL A 376 28.25 -25.92 7.73
N PRO A 377 27.29 -26.63 7.11
CA PRO A 377 26.11 -26.02 6.50
C PRO A 377 24.98 -25.71 7.49
N TYR A 378 25.16 -25.99 8.78
CA TYR A 378 24.15 -25.80 9.81
C TYR A 378 24.72 -25.09 11.02
N ILE A 379 23.81 -24.50 11.80
CA ILE A 379 24.05 -24.06 13.17
C ILE A 379 23.30 -24.99 14.12
N GLU A 380 23.79 -25.12 15.35
CA GLU A 380 23.15 -25.96 16.35
C GLU A 380 23.31 -25.40 17.75
N SER A 381 22.34 -25.71 18.61
CA SER A 381 22.38 -25.32 20.02
C SER A 381 22.90 -26.49 20.84
N THR A 382 24.09 -26.33 21.40
CA THR A 382 24.70 -27.40 22.23
C THR A 382 23.87 -27.72 23.47
N ASP A 383 23.13 -26.75 24.01
CA ASP A 383 22.29 -26.95 25.18
C ASP A 383 20.94 -27.60 24.82
N ALA A 384 20.29 -27.17 23.73
CA ALA A 384 19.07 -27.83 23.26
C ALA A 384 19.33 -29.27 22.78
N VAL A 385 20.48 -29.54 22.16
CA VAL A 385 20.88 -30.90 21.75
C VAL A 385 21.07 -31.82 22.95
N LYS A 386 21.57 -31.33 24.10
CA LYS A 386 21.68 -32.14 25.32
C LYS A 386 20.32 -32.57 25.87
N VAL A 387 19.29 -31.74 25.69
CA VAL A 387 17.94 -31.96 26.22
C VAL A 387 17.07 -32.76 25.26
N TYR A 388 17.05 -32.39 23.97
CA TYR A 388 16.09 -32.91 22.99
C TYR A 388 16.73 -33.77 21.88
N GLY A 389 18.05 -33.95 21.91
CA GLY A 389 18.78 -34.61 20.81
C GLY A 389 18.88 -33.74 19.55
N VAL A 390 19.34 -34.34 18.46
CA VAL A 390 19.52 -33.61 17.18
C VAL A 390 18.23 -33.66 16.36
N VAL A 391 17.56 -32.52 16.24
CA VAL A 391 16.38 -32.30 15.39
C VAL A 391 16.75 -31.26 14.34
N THR A 392 16.91 -31.70 13.09
CA THR A 392 17.42 -30.85 12.01
C THR A 392 16.28 -30.32 11.14
N ARG A 393 16.24 -29.01 10.91
CA ARG A 393 15.33 -28.37 9.95
C ARG A 393 16.08 -27.51 8.92
N THR A 394 15.53 -27.47 7.71
CA THR A 394 16.00 -26.56 6.66
C THR A 394 15.09 -25.34 6.61
N VAL A 395 15.67 -24.13 6.58
CA VAL A 395 14.93 -22.87 6.63
C VAL A 395 15.39 -21.98 5.49
N SER A 396 14.44 -21.40 4.75
CA SER A 396 14.73 -20.56 3.58
C SER A 396 14.61 -19.08 3.93
N PHE A 397 15.60 -18.28 3.52
CA PHE A 397 15.70 -16.84 3.65
C PHE A 397 16.00 -16.25 2.27
N GLU A 398 15.01 -16.29 1.37
CA GLU A 398 15.17 -16.04 -0.07
C GLU A 398 15.76 -14.66 -0.42
N ASP A 399 15.63 -13.68 0.47
CA ASP A 399 16.15 -12.32 0.28
C ASP A 399 17.61 -12.14 0.75
N VAL A 400 18.25 -13.18 1.27
CA VAL A 400 19.59 -13.06 1.90
C VAL A 400 20.67 -13.66 1.01
N GLY A 401 21.34 -12.80 0.24
CA GLY A 401 22.48 -13.21 -0.60
C GLY A 401 23.84 -13.26 0.10
N GLU A 402 23.95 -12.73 1.33
CA GLU A 402 25.23 -12.64 2.06
C GLU A 402 25.33 -13.73 3.16
N PRO A 403 26.29 -14.67 3.08
CA PRO A 403 26.46 -15.76 4.04
C PRO A 403 26.55 -15.32 5.52
N ALA A 404 27.22 -14.21 5.82
CA ALA A 404 27.34 -13.71 7.20
C ALA A 404 25.98 -13.27 7.78
N ASN A 405 25.16 -12.60 6.97
CA ASN A 405 23.81 -12.19 7.35
C ASN A 405 22.88 -13.41 7.47
N LEU A 406 23.04 -14.38 6.58
CA LEU A 406 22.30 -15.65 6.61
C LEU A 406 22.57 -16.41 7.91
N LYS A 407 23.85 -16.48 8.33
CA LYS A 407 24.24 -17.08 9.61
C LYS A 407 23.59 -16.36 10.79
N LYS A 408 23.65 -15.03 10.83
CA LYS A 408 23.03 -14.24 11.91
C LYS A 408 21.51 -14.43 12.00
N LYS A 409 20.81 -14.45 10.86
CA LYS A 409 19.37 -14.73 10.82
C LYS A 409 19.06 -16.14 11.27
N ALA A 410 19.87 -17.11 10.85
CA ALA A 410 19.72 -18.49 11.29
C ALA A 410 19.92 -18.61 12.81
N GLU A 411 20.94 -17.97 13.39
CA GLU A 411 21.24 -18.02 14.83
C GLU A 411 20.08 -17.46 15.66
N LYS A 412 19.48 -16.36 15.20
CA LYS A 412 18.26 -15.81 15.80
C LYS A 412 17.07 -16.79 15.66
N TYR A 413 16.87 -17.33 14.46
CA TYR A 413 15.78 -18.28 14.24
C TYR A 413 15.91 -19.51 15.16
N LEU A 414 17.10 -20.11 15.21
CA LEU A 414 17.41 -21.21 16.11
C LEU A 414 17.24 -20.80 17.58
N SER A 415 17.55 -19.55 17.95
CA SER A 415 17.38 -19.11 19.33
C SER A 415 15.92 -19.14 19.79
N ASP A 416 15.01 -18.87 18.85
CA ASP A 416 13.58 -18.71 19.09
C ASP A 416 12.85 -20.07 19.09
N ILE A 417 13.30 -21.04 18.28
CA ILE A 417 12.60 -22.33 18.09
C ILE A 417 13.26 -23.54 18.77
N GLN A 418 14.40 -23.36 19.44
CA GLN A 418 15.14 -24.44 20.12
C GLN A 418 14.49 -24.91 21.44
N PHE A 419 13.42 -24.25 21.88
CA PHE A 419 12.64 -24.58 23.06
C PHE A 419 11.22 -24.97 22.65
N GLU A 420 10.55 -25.81 23.45
CA GLU A 420 9.13 -26.12 23.25
C GLU A 420 8.30 -24.83 23.17
N ASN A 421 7.45 -24.72 22.15
CA ASN A 421 6.45 -23.66 22.08
C ASN A 421 5.49 -23.87 23.24
N LEU A 422 5.68 -23.09 24.30
CA LEU A 422 4.96 -23.22 25.55
C LEU A 422 3.71 -22.36 25.48
N SER A 423 2.59 -22.98 25.12
CA SER A 423 1.26 -22.43 25.41
C SER A 423 1.00 -22.63 26.90
N LEU A 424 1.10 -21.54 27.67
CA LEU A 424 0.94 -21.55 29.11
C LEU A 424 -0.43 -21.01 29.49
N THR A 425 -1.42 -21.89 29.61
CA THR A 425 -2.66 -21.49 30.27
C THR A 425 -2.40 -21.49 31.78
N CYS A 426 -2.15 -20.30 32.34
CA CYS A 426 -2.19 -20.13 33.78
C CYS A 426 -3.57 -19.62 34.22
N ASN A 427 -4.11 -20.19 35.28
CA ASN A 427 -5.15 -19.49 36.02
C ASN A 427 -4.43 -18.65 37.06
N ALA A 428 -4.56 -17.32 37.00
CA ALA A 428 -3.91 -16.42 37.93
C ALA A 428 -4.88 -15.34 38.41
N VAL A 429 -4.76 -14.96 39.68
CA VAL A 429 -5.53 -13.84 40.24
C VAL A 429 -4.78 -12.54 39.96
N ASP A 430 -5.45 -11.57 39.34
CA ASP A 430 -4.92 -10.22 39.20
C ASP A 430 -4.83 -9.56 40.59
N LEU A 431 -3.61 -9.32 41.06
CA LEU A 431 -3.36 -8.72 42.38
C LEU A 431 -3.89 -7.28 42.49
N ASN A 432 -4.13 -6.59 41.37
CA ASN A 432 -4.82 -5.29 41.37
C ASN A 432 -6.22 -5.37 42.00
N MET A 433 -6.84 -6.56 42.01
CA MET A 433 -8.15 -6.76 42.66
C MET A 433 -8.07 -6.72 44.18
N VAL A 434 -6.88 -6.93 44.76
CA VAL A 434 -6.63 -6.92 46.20
C VAL A 434 -6.00 -5.60 46.65
N ASP A 435 -5.11 -5.03 45.83
CA ASP A 435 -4.46 -3.75 46.09
C ASP A 435 -4.48 -2.87 44.83
N VAL A 436 -5.15 -1.73 44.92
CA VAL A 436 -5.34 -0.79 43.81
C VAL A 436 -4.04 -0.16 43.32
N ASP A 437 -2.98 -0.17 44.13
CA ASP A 437 -1.67 0.40 43.78
C ASP A 437 -0.84 -0.54 42.87
N ILE A 438 -1.24 -1.81 42.74
CA ILE A 438 -0.62 -2.78 41.82
C ILE A 438 -1.14 -2.54 40.42
N GLU A 439 -0.26 -2.57 39.41
CA GLU A 439 -0.67 -2.44 38.01
C GLU A 439 -1.61 -3.59 37.60
N ARG A 440 -2.75 -3.21 37.03
CA ARG A 440 -3.77 -4.14 36.51
C ARG A 440 -3.25 -4.89 35.29
N ILE A 441 -3.51 -6.19 35.21
CA ILE A 441 -3.21 -7.01 34.03
C ILE A 441 -4.19 -6.70 32.90
N LYS A 442 -3.68 -6.35 31.72
CA LYS A 442 -4.49 -6.06 30.52
C LYS A 442 -4.16 -7.05 29.40
N LEU A 443 -5.13 -7.24 28.50
CA LEU A 443 -4.91 -8.02 27.29
C LEU A 443 -3.74 -7.41 26.49
N GLY A 444 -2.81 -8.27 26.06
CA GLY A 444 -1.60 -7.87 25.34
C GLY A 444 -0.41 -7.47 26.22
N ASP A 445 -0.57 -7.28 27.52
CA ASP A 445 0.57 -6.99 28.40
C ASP A 445 1.62 -8.12 28.33
N SER A 446 2.90 -7.77 28.32
CA SER A 446 3.97 -8.73 28.58
C SER A 446 4.16 -8.89 30.09
N ILE A 447 3.90 -10.08 30.63
CA ILE A 447 3.94 -10.34 32.08
C ILE A 447 4.99 -11.39 32.43
N ARG A 448 5.71 -11.16 33.53
CA ARG A 448 6.71 -12.09 34.03
C ARG A 448 6.04 -13.23 34.81
N VAL A 449 6.37 -14.47 34.46
CA VAL A 449 5.89 -15.68 35.13
C VAL A 449 7.06 -16.39 35.78
N VAL A 450 6.93 -16.66 37.07
CA VAL A 450 7.95 -17.34 37.88
C VAL A 450 7.37 -18.60 38.51
N SER A 451 7.92 -19.77 38.16
CA SER A 451 7.67 -21.02 38.85
C SER A 451 8.97 -21.76 39.11
N LYS A 452 9.52 -21.57 40.32
CA LYS A 452 10.76 -22.21 40.77
C LYS A 452 10.71 -23.75 40.72
N PRO A 453 9.61 -24.44 41.13
CA PRO A 453 9.53 -25.90 41.03
C PRO A 453 9.58 -26.43 39.59
N HIS A 454 9.25 -25.60 38.61
CA HIS A 454 9.22 -25.96 37.18
C HIS A 454 10.35 -25.29 36.38
N GLY A 455 11.29 -24.60 37.02
CA GLY A 455 12.41 -23.93 36.36
C GLY A 455 12.02 -22.76 35.45
N MET A 456 10.84 -22.16 35.65
CA MET A 456 10.29 -21.11 34.80
C MET A 456 10.53 -19.71 35.39
N ASP A 457 11.14 -18.83 34.60
CA ASP A 457 11.29 -17.39 34.88
C ASP A 457 11.39 -16.65 33.54
N ARG A 458 10.24 -16.35 32.94
CA ARG A 458 10.14 -15.78 31.58
C ARG A 458 8.98 -14.82 31.44
N TYR A 459 9.03 -13.96 30.43
CA TYR A 459 7.92 -13.09 30.06
C TYR A 459 7.04 -13.76 29.02
N PHE A 460 5.73 -13.65 29.18
CA PHE A 460 4.74 -14.12 28.22
C PHE A 460 3.73 -13.02 27.94
N PRO A 461 3.21 -12.89 26.70
CA PRO A 461 2.12 -11.97 26.43
C PRO A 461 0.79 -12.55 26.94
N VAL A 462 -0.06 -11.68 27.46
CA VAL A 462 -1.44 -12.01 27.86
C VAL A 462 -2.31 -12.13 26.61
N THR A 463 -2.73 -13.35 26.28
CA THR A 463 -3.49 -13.65 25.05
C THR A 463 -5.00 -13.78 25.29
N ALA A 464 -5.43 -14.02 26.53
CA ALA A 464 -6.84 -13.93 26.89
C ALA A 464 -7.06 -13.61 28.38
N LEU A 465 -8.22 -13.01 28.68
CA LEU A 465 -8.71 -12.76 30.03
C LEU A 465 -10.15 -13.23 30.14
N THR A 466 -10.48 -13.98 31.19
CA THR A 466 -11.88 -14.23 31.59
C THR A 466 -12.15 -13.47 32.87
N ILE A 467 -13.18 -12.63 32.88
CA ILE A 467 -13.55 -11.77 34.01
C ILE A 467 -15.00 -12.06 34.40
N ASP A 468 -15.19 -12.54 35.62
CA ASP A 468 -16.46 -12.60 36.31
C ASP A 468 -16.61 -11.32 37.17
N LEU A 469 -17.64 -10.53 36.87
CA LEU A 469 -17.84 -9.23 37.52
C LEU A 469 -18.30 -9.38 38.98
N GLN A 470 -18.85 -10.54 39.34
CA GLN A 470 -19.44 -10.80 40.65
C GLN A 470 -18.53 -11.66 41.53
N ASN A 471 -17.79 -12.58 40.91
CA ASN A 471 -16.92 -13.54 41.58
C ASN A 471 -15.47 -13.40 41.06
N PRO A 472 -14.72 -12.38 41.51
CA PRO A 472 -13.31 -12.17 41.14
C PRO A 472 -12.41 -13.41 41.17
N GLN A 473 -12.69 -14.36 42.07
CA GLN A 473 -11.96 -15.62 42.20
C GLN A 473 -12.10 -16.55 40.99
N ASN A 474 -13.08 -16.33 40.12
CA ASN A 474 -13.29 -17.07 38.88
C ASN A 474 -12.51 -16.49 37.69
N ASN A 475 -11.82 -15.35 37.88
CA ASN A 475 -11.07 -14.71 36.80
C ASN A 475 -9.88 -15.57 36.38
N THR A 476 -9.59 -15.60 35.08
CA THR A 476 -8.46 -16.36 34.51
C THR A 476 -7.65 -15.50 33.55
N VAL A 477 -6.33 -15.77 33.46
CA VAL A 477 -5.37 -15.02 32.64
C VAL A 477 -4.61 -16.00 31.75
N THR A 478 -5.02 -16.16 30.49
CA THR A 478 -4.31 -17.04 29.56
C THR A 478 -3.09 -16.33 28.99
N LEU A 479 -1.94 -17.00 29.05
CA LEU A 479 -0.70 -16.56 28.44
C LEU A 479 -0.38 -17.47 27.25
N GLY A 480 0.31 -16.96 26.24
CA GLY A 480 0.69 -17.84 25.14
C GLY A 480 1.72 -17.25 24.21
N THR A 481 2.51 -18.12 23.58
CA THR A 481 3.38 -17.74 22.47
C THR A 481 2.65 -18.05 21.16
N SER A 482 1.98 -17.07 20.55
CA SER A 482 1.51 -17.21 19.18
C SER A 482 2.66 -16.85 18.22
N VAL A 483 3.48 -17.84 17.84
CA VAL A 483 4.28 -17.74 16.62
C VAL A 483 3.63 -18.63 15.58
N LYS A 484 2.62 -18.09 14.89
CA LYS A 484 2.23 -18.59 13.57
C LYS A 484 2.58 -17.52 12.54
N ALA A 485 3.80 -17.62 12.00
CA ALA A 485 4.02 -17.23 10.61
C ALA A 485 3.93 -18.54 9.82
N GLY A 486 2.80 -18.76 9.15
CA GLY A 486 2.53 -19.98 8.41
C GLY A 486 3.62 -20.26 7.35
N ILE A 487 4.53 -21.18 7.67
CA ILE A 487 5.27 -21.93 6.65
C ILE A 487 4.29 -22.99 6.16
N SER A 488 3.45 -22.67 5.17
CA SER A 488 2.78 -23.61 4.24
C SER A 488 1.81 -22.88 3.30
N GLU A 489 2.32 -22.17 2.29
CA GLU A 489 1.62 -22.03 1.01
C GLU A 489 2.62 -21.68 -0.12
N ARG A 490 3.56 -22.61 -0.35
CA ARG A 490 4.18 -22.74 -1.67
C ARG A 490 3.41 -23.81 -2.42
N THR A 491 2.55 -23.40 -3.34
CA THR A 491 2.45 -23.91 -4.73
C THR A 491 1.22 -23.28 -5.38
N THR A 492 1.31 -22.01 -5.77
CA THR A 492 0.82 -21.49 -7.05
C THR A 492 1.39 -20.08 -7.22
N ASN A 493 1.73 -19.72 -8.47
CA ASN A 493 2.13 -18.38 -8.94
C ASN A 493 3.65 -18.16 -9.14
N GLN A 494 4.29 -19.08 -9.87
CA GLN A 494 5.52 -18.76 -10.63
C GLN A 494 5.25 -17.98 -11.94
N ASN A 495 4.02 -17.52 -12.18
CA ASN A 495 3.66 -16.71 -13.36
C ASN A 495 3.19 -15.27 -13.04
N ASP A 496 3.21 -14.81 -11.78
CA ASP A 496 2.65 -13.50 -11.39
C ASP A 496 3.67 -12.33 -11.38
N SER A 497 4.97 -12.59 -11.49
CA SER A 497 5.99 -11.53 -11.41
C SER A 497 5.95 -10.52 -12.57
N LEU A 498 5.28 -10.87 -13.68
CA LEU A 498 5.11 -10.00 -14.85
C LEU A 498 3.80 -9.20 -14.83
N VAL A 499 2.78 -9.65 -14.09
CA VAL A 499 1.49 -8.93 -13.95
C VAL A 499 1.53 -7.93 -12.79
N GLN A 500 2.40 -8.15 -11.80
CA GLN A 500 2.56 -7.31 -10.61
C GLN A 500 3.09 -5.88 -10.85
N LYS A 501 3.66 -5.56 -12.02
CA LYS A 501 4.16 -4.20 -12.33
C LYS A 501 3.11 -3.27 -12.95
N ILE A 502 1.90 -3.77 -13.25
CA ILE A 502 1.00 -3.10 -14.21
C ILE A 502 -0.22 -2.36 -13.59
N GLN A 503 -0.57 -2.47 -12.30
CA GLN A 503 -1.78 -1.78 -11.82
C GLN A 503 -1.67 -1.08 -10.45
N SER A 504 -1.80 0.25 -10.52
CA SER A 504 -2.20 1.23 -9.49
C SER A 504 -1.27 1.48 -8.31
N LEU A 505 -0.31 2.40 -8.49
CA LEU A 505 0.20 3.22 -7.39
C LEU A 505 -0.92 4.16 -6.90
N PRO A 506 -1.18 4.28 -5.59
CA PRO A 506 -2.04 5.34 -5.07
C PRO A 506 -1.49 6.71 -5.49
N PRO A 507 -2.35 7.74 -5.69
CA PRO A 507 -1.90 9.09 -5.99
C PRO A 507 -0.81 9.53 -5.00
N GLN A 508 0.26 10.19 -5.47
CA GLN A 508 1.35 10.69 -4.62
C GLN A 508 0.87 11.57 -3.45
N SER A 509 -0.33 12.16 -3.54
CA SER A 509 -0.94 12.90 -2.43
C SER A 509 -1.42 12.00 -1.29
N ASP A 510 -1.86 10.77 -1.57
CA ASP A 510 -2.39 9.84 -0.56
C ASP A 510 -1.27 9.19 0.26
N THR A 511 -0.14 8.81 -0.35
CA THR A 511 0.97 8.17 0.38
C THR A 511 1.60 9.10 1.43
N LEU A 512 1.85 10.36 1.06
CA LEU A 512 2.36 11.36 2.00
C LEU A 512 1.35 11.64 3.12
N ARG A 513 0.06 11.80 2.78
CA ARG A 513 -1.01 12.01 3.76
C ARG A 513 -1.09 10.82 4.73
N MET A 514 -1.05 9.61 4.22
CA MET A 514 -1.08 8.38 5.04
C MET A 514 0.17 8.24 5.92
N ALA A 515 1.35 8.65 5.45
CA ALA A 515 2.55 8.68 6.27
C ALA A 515 2.43 9.70 7.43
N ILE A 516 1.90 10.89 7.15
CA ILE A 516 1.62 11.92 8.17
C ILE A 516 0.59 11.42 9.19
N GLU A 517 -0.50 10.81 8.72
CA GLU A 517 -1.53 10.25 9.59
C GLU A 517 -0.98 9.11 10.47
N ASN A 518 -0.02 8.31 9.97
CA ASN A 518 0.56 7.20 10.75
C ASN A 518 1.48 7.75 11.83
N ALA A 519 2.37 8.68 11.46
CA ALA A 519 3.26 9.36 12.39
C ALA A 519 2.46 10.06 13.50
N THR A 520 1.37 10.75 13.14
CA THR A 520 0.48 11.41 14.11
C THR A 520 -0.15 10.39 15.06
N ALA A 521 -0.65 9.27 14.54
CA ALA A 521 -1.25 8.21 15.37
C ALA A 521 -0.23 7.59 16.33
N LEU A 522 0.96 7.23 15.83
CA LEU A 522 2.06 6.65 16.60
C LEU A 522 2.48 7.58 17.76
N ILE A 523 2.65 8.87 17.49
CA ILE A 523 3.09 9.84 18.49
C ILE A 523 1.99 10.10 19.53
N THR A 524 0.73 10.19 19.11
CA THR A 524 -0.39 10.52 20.02
C THR A 524 -0.75 9.36 20.95
N ALA A 525 -0.53 8.12 20.52
CA ALA A 525 -0.87 6.93 21.31
C ALA A 525 0.16 6.56 22.39
N ALA A 526 1.36 7.15 22.36
CA ALA A 526 2.40 6.91 23.35
C ALA A 526 2.04 7.59 24.69
N THR A 527 1.28 6.89 25.55
CA THR A 527 0.81 7.42 26.84
C THR A 527 1.60 6.93 28.06
N THR A 528 2.50 5.96 27.89
CA THR A 528 3.13 5.22 29.01
C THR A 528 4.67 5.14 28.97
N GLY A 529 5.35 6.02 28.24
CA GLY A 529 6.83 6.01 28.15
C GLY A 529 7.55 6.54 29.40
N HIS A 530 8.74 6.01 29.68
CA HIS A 530 9.60 6.50 30.77
C HIS A 530 10.58 7.56 30.26
N VAL A 531 10.54 8.75 30.86
CA VAL A 531 11.46 9.85 30.52
C VAL A 531 12.57 9.96 31.56
N VAL A 532 13.82 9.83 31.11
CA VAL A 532 15.00 10.01 31.94
C VAL A 532 15.82 11.17 31.41
N THR A 533 15.99 12.21 32.23
CA THR A 533 16.80 13.39 31.90
C THR A 533 18.14 13.32 32.63
N ARG A 534 19.22 13.49 31.88
CA ARG A 534 20.60 13.52 32.38
C ARG A 534 21.30 14.77 31.84
N PRO A 535 22.42 15.21 32.45
CA PRO A 535 23.18 16.36 31.95
C PRO A 535 23.58 16.25 30.47
N GLU A 536 23.83 15.05 29.99
CA GLU A 536 24.35 14.76 28.65
C GLU A 536 23.28 14.35 27.63
N GLU A 537 22.07 13.96 28.07
CA GLU A 537 21.05 13.37 27.20
C GLU A 537 19.64 13.35 27.79
N ILE A 538 18.65 13.19 26.90
CA ILE A 538 17.26 12.86 27.22
C ILE A 538 16.95 11.50 26.62
N LEU A 539 16.37 10.61 27.42
CA LEU A 539 15.93 9.28 27.01
C LEU A 539 14.41 9.17 27.16
N ILE A 540 13.72 8.65 26.14
CA ILE A 540 12.33 8.17 26.24
C ILE A 540 12.35 6.67 25.93
N MET A 541 11.91 5.85 26.88
CA MET A 541 12.14 4.40 26.89
C MET A 541 10.90 3.59 27.25
N ASP A 542 10.89 2.31 26.88
CA ASP A 542 9.88 1.30 27.23
C ASP A 542 10.00 0.77 28.68
N THR A 543 11.14 0.93 29.32
CA THR A 543 11.33 0.63 30.75
C THR A 543 12.07 1.78 31.46
N ALA A 544 11.91 1.89 32.77
CA ALA A 544 12.56 2.96 33.56
C ALA A 544 14.10 2.80 33.62
N ASP A 545 14.59 1.57 33.53
CA ASP A 545 16.02 1.26 33.51
C ASP A 545 16.56 1.20 32.08
N LYS A 546 17.60 1.99 31.80
CA LYS A 546 18.22 2.07 30.48
C LYS A 546 18.87 0.76 30.04
N ASP A 547 19.30 -0.07 30.99
CA ASP A 547 20.03 -1.30 30.69
C ASP A 547 19.07 -2.43 30.27
N THR A 548 17.79 -2.32 30.64
CA THR A 548 16.72 -3.22 30.22
C THR A 548 15.91 -2.71 29.04
N ALA A 549 15.99 -1.42 28.72
CA ALA A 549 15.22 -0.79 27.66
C ALA A 549 15.60 -1.32 26.26
N LYS A 550 14.60 -1.61 25.43
CA LYS A 550 14.77 -2.06 24.03
C LYS A 550 14.33 -1.01 23.03
N LYS A 551 13.25 -0.29 23.31
CA LYS A 551 12.75 0.82 22.49
C LYS A 551 13.21 2.15 23.09
N VAL A 552 14.20 2.80 22.49
CA VAL A 552 14.85 4.00 23.05
C VAL A 552 14.88 5.13 22.04
N TRP A 553 14.21 6.24 22.35
CA TRP A 553 14.53 7.54 21.78
C TRP A 553 15.60 8.21 22.63
N ARG A 554 16.72 8.56 22.00
CA ARG A 554 17.85 9.22 22.64
C ARG A 554 18.10 10.56 21.98
N TRP A 555 18.25 11.61 22.78
CA TRP A 555 18.64 12.94 22.32
C TRP A 555 19.85 13.42 23.11
N ASN A 556 20.96 13.71 22.44
CA ASN A 556 22.17 14.28 23.02
C ASN A 556 22.79 15.35 22.10
N LEU A 557 23.97 15.88 22.46
CA LEU A 557 24.67 16.90 21.68
C LEU A 557 24.93 16.50 20.22
N ASN A 558 25.04 15.20 19.93
CA ASN A 558 25.38 14.68 18.62
C ASN A 558 24.16 14.37 17.74
N GLY A 559 22.94 14.44 18.28
CA GLY A 559 21.72 14.21 17.52
C GLY A 559 20.56 13.62 18.32
N LEU A 560 19.49 13.28 17.60
CA LEU A 560 18.34 12.54 18.10
C LEU A 560 18.15 11.26 17.27
N GLY A 561 17.84 10.14 17.91
CA GLY A 561 17.64 8.88 17.21
C GLY A 561 16.79 7.88 17.96
N TYR A 562 16.21 6.96 17.20
CA TYR A 562 15.45 5.82 17.71
C TYR A 562 16.22 4.52 17.52
N SER A 563 16.31 3.72 18.59
CA SER A 563 16.79 2.34 18.55
C SER A 563 15.70 1.38 19.00
N SER A 564 15.48 0.33 18.21
CA SER A 564 14.66 -0.84 18.57
C SER A 564 15.48 -1.96 19.23
N THR A 565 16.76 -1.71 19.50
CA THR A 565 17.72 -2.69 20.03
C THR A 565 18.36 -2.24 21.35
N GLY A 566 17.76 -1.23 22.00
CA GLY A 566 18.13 -0.72 23.32
C GLY A 566 19.11 0.45 23.31
N TYR A 567 19.51 0.88 24.52
CA TYR A 567 20.29 2.10 24.74
C TYR A 567 21.66 2.10 24.03
N ASN A 568 22.35 0.95 24.01
CA ASN A 568 23.63 0.76 23.29
C ASN A 568 23.44 0.14 21.89
N GLY A 569 22.20 0.13 21.38
CA GLY A 569 21.81 -0.46 20.11
C GLY A 569 22.13 0.43 18.91
N THR A 570 21.79 -0.07 17.70
CA THR A 570 21.92 0.70 16.46
C THR A 570 20.75 1.66 16.28
N PHE A 571 21.02 2.86 15.75
CA PHE A 571 19.99 3.87 15.46
C PHE A 571 19.63 3.83 13.97
N GLY A 572 18.56 3.10 13.64
CA GLY A 572 18.06 2.98 12.26
C GLY A 572 17.32 4.22 11.75
N THR A 573 16.89 5.08 12.67
CA THR A 573 16.25 6.38 12.38
C THR A 573 16.92 7.45 13.23
N ALA A 574 17.52 8.48 12.61
CA ALA A 574 18.25 9.52 13.34
C ALA A 574 18.38 10.83 12.55
N ILE A 575 18.54 11.93 13.28
CA ILE A 575 19.05 13.22 12.78
C ILE A 575 20.31 13.54 13.57
N THR A 576 21.46 13.64 12.89
CA THR A 576 22.77 13.79 13.54
C THR A 576 23.43 15.13 13.25
N MET A 577 24.36 15.54 14.13
CA MET A 577 25.04 16.84 14.08
C MET A 577 25.88 17.08 12.81
N ASP A 578 26.24 16.03 12.07
CA ASP A 578 26.90 16.10 10.77
C ASP A 578 25.92 16.32 9.60
N GLY A 579 24.64 16.58 9.91
CA GLY A 579 23.60 16.92 8.94
C GLY A 579 22.94 15.72 8.27
N LYS A 580 23.22 14.49 8.71
CA LYS A 580 22.58 13.29 8.14
C LYS A 580 21.18 13.08 8.71
N ILE A 581 20.27 12.68 7.82
CA ILE A 581 18.96 12.12 8.15
C ILE A 581 19.03 10.64 7.78
N VAL A 582 19.03 9.78 8.80
CA VAL A 582 19.07 8.32 8.66
C VAL A 582 17.64 7.81 8.81
N GLY A 583 17.18 6.99 7.88
CA GLY A 583 15.88 6.34 7.91
C GLY A 583 15.66 5.50 6.66
N LYS A 584 14.79 4.49 6.75
CA LYS A 584 14.40 3.67 5.58
C LYS A 584 13.65 4.50 4.53
N TYR A 585 12.80 5.42 4.97
CA TYR A 585 11.92 6.23 4.12
C TYR A 585 11.92 7.70 4.55
N ILE A 586 11.99 8.60 3.58
CA ILE A 586 11.76 10.04 3.79
C ILE A 586 10.49 10.41 3.02
N ALA A 587 9.37 10.50 3.73
CA ALA A 587 8.12 10.99 3.17
C ALA A 587 8.13 12.52 3.14
N ALA A 588 8.34 13.09 1.95
CA ALA A 588 8.36 14.54 1.74
C ALA A 588 7.58 14.92 0.48
N ARG A 589 6.90 16.08 0.51
CA ARG A 589 6.22 16.62 -0.68
C ARG A 589 7.21 17.05 -1.76
N SER A 590 8.34 17.60 -1.34
CA SER A 590 9.46 17.99 -2.21
C SER A 590 10.75 18.02 -1.39
N ILE A 591 11.87 17.68 -2.04
CA ILE A 591 13.22 17.81 -1.49
C ILE A 591 13.99 18.68 -2.47
N TYR A 592 14.40 19.87 -2.02
CA TYR A 592 15.31 20.73 -2.77
C TYR A 592 16.74 20.46 -2.30
N ALA A 593 17.63 20.11 -3.21
CA ALA A 593 19.03 19.81 -2.91
C ALA A 593 19.95 20.47 -3.93
N ASP A 594 21.03 21.11 -3.46
CA ASP A 594 22.07 21.71 -4.31
C ASP A 594 22.87 20.63 -5.07
N SER A 595 23.01 19.45 -4.49
CA SER A 595 23.62 18.27 -5.11
C SER A 595 22.91 17.00 -4.62
N PHE A 596 22.52 16.12 -5.56
CA PHE A 596 21.88 14.84 -5.26
C PHE A 596 22.75 13.71 -5.81
N ILE A 597 23.51 13.05 -4.92
CA ILE A 597 24.39 11.93 -5.27
C ILE A 597 23.64 10.64 -4.92
N ALA A 598 23.05 10.00 -5.93
CA ALA A 598 22.42 8.69 -5.78
C ALA A 598 23.28 7.61 -6.44
N GLY A 599 23.58 6.54 -5.69
CA GLY A 599 24.26 5.35 -6.23
C GLY A 599 23.34 4.54 -7.14
N GLU A 600 22.04 4.50 -6.82
CA GLU A 600 20.97 3.93 -7.63
C GLU A 600 19.74 4.84 -7.50
N LEU A 601 19.49 5.71 -8.49
CA LEU A 601 18.24 6.47 -8.59
C LEU A 601 17.36 5.82 -9.66
N GLN A 602 16.26 5.19 -9.23
CA GLN A 602 15.20 4.73 -10.11
C GLN A 602 14.03 5.71 -10.01
N THR A 603 14.00 6.70 -10.89
CA THR A 603 12.85 7.60 -11.01
C THR A 603 11.92 7.07 -12.10
N ALA A 604 10.69 6.70 -11.73
CA ALA A 604 9.62 6.44 -12.70
C ALA A 604 9.05 7.78 -13.19
N TRP A 605 9.40 8.20 -14.40
CA TRP A 605 8.88 9.44 -15.00
C TRP A 605 7.57 9.15 -15.73
N ASN A 606 6.43 9.42 -15.08
CA ASN A 606 5.09 9.66 -15.62
C ASN A 606 4.67 8.92 -16.91
N GLY A 607 4.80 7.59 -16.99
CA GLY A 607 4.03 6.75 -17.91
C GLY A 607 4.26 6.95 -19.42
N ILE A 608 5.37 7.54 -19.85
CA ILE A 608 5.73 7.66 -21.28
C ILE A 608 6.95 6.77 -21.64
N THR A 609 7.81 6.45 -20.66
CA THR A 609 8.91 5.46 -20.74
C THR A 609 9.11 4.82 -19.36
N ASP A 610 9.39 3.51 -19.28
CA ASP A 610 9.17 2.76 -18.03
C ASP A 610 10.09 3.10 -16.86
N TYR A 611 11.34 3.52 -17.08
CA TYR A 611 12.11 4.29 -16.10
C TYR A 611 13.46 4.72 -16.68
N ILE A 612 14.04 5.77 -16.09
CA ILE A 612 15.41 6.21 -16.32
C ILE A 612 16.23 5.79 -15.10
N GLN A 613 17.37 5.12 -15.31
CA GLN A 613 18.35 4.86 -14.25
C GLN A 613 19.56 5.76 -14.40
N LEU A 614 20.02 6.31 -13.28
CA LEU A 614 21.36 6.87 -13.15
C LEU A 614 22.21 5.82 -12.44
N LYS A 615 23.09 5.13 -13.18
CA LYS A 615 23.96 4.07 -12.65
C LYS A 615 25.33 4.15 -13.29
N ASN A 616 26.39 4.01 -12.48
CA ASN A 616 27.79 3.98 -12.93
C ASN A 616 28.20 5.16 -13.84
N GLY A 617 27.62 6.35 -13.62
CA GLY A 617 27.89 7.53 -14.45
C GLY A 617 27.20 7.54 -15.81
N GLU A 618 26.21 6.66 -16.03
CA GLU A 618 25.41 6.58 -17.25
C GLU A 618 23.94 6.91 -16.95
N LEU A 619 23.28 7.60 -17.89
CA LEU A 619 21.82 7.74 -17.95
C LEU A 619 21.28 6.63 -18.84
N GLN A 620 20.56 5.67 -18.27
CA GLN A 620 20.08 4.48 -18.98
C GLN A 620 18.55 4.51 -19.14
N VAL A 621 18.05 4.13 -20.31
CA VAL A 621 16.63 4.11 -20.68
C VAL A 621 16.24 2.69 -21.07
N PHE A 622 15.17 2.18 -20.45
CA PHE A 622 14.64 0.82 -20.66
C PHE A 622 13.26 0.85 -21.32
N ASN A 623 12.89 -0.26 -21.99
CA ASN A 623 11.55 -0.48 -22.53
C ASN A 623 10.64 -1.26 -21.55
N THR A 624 9.38 -1.48 -21.95
CA THR A 624 8.35 -2.22 -21.19
C THR A 624 8.70 -3.65 -20.86
N SER A 625 9.71 -4.21 -21.53
CA SER A 625 10.19 -5.58 -21.35
C SER A 625 11.51 -5.64 -20.57
N ASP A 626 11.87 -4.55 -19.87
CA ASP A 626 13.10 -4.44 -19.06
C ASP A 626 14.40 -4.53 -19.87
N GLN A 627 14.35 -4.21 -21.16
CA GLN A 627 15.51 -4.20 -22.03
C GLN A 627 16.05 -2.78 -22.17
N LEU A 628 17.37 -2.63 -22.03
CA LEU A 628 18.05 -1.37 -22.32
C LEU A 628 17.83 -1.01 -23.79
N VAL A 629 17.37 0.22 -24.05
CA VAL A 629 17.13 0.75 -25.41
C VAL A 629 18.03 1.94 -25.74
N SER A 630 18.43 2.73 -24.75
CA SER A 630 19.41 3.80 -24.92
C SER A 630 20.22 4.03 -23.66
N LYS A 631 21.45 4.50 -23.81
CA LYS A 631 22.19 5.09 -22.70
C LYS A 631 23.04 6.28 -23.13
N PHE A 632 23.17 7.26 -22.24
CA PHE A 632 24.04 8.42 -22.42
C PHE A 632 25.20 8.38 -21.42
N ASN A 633 26.43 8.50 -21.92
CA ASN A 633 27.64 8.55 -21.10
C ASN A 633 28.70 9.47 -21.75
N TYR A 634 29.93 9.49 -21.22
CA TYR A 634 31.00 10.36 -21.73
C TYR A 634 31.41 10.09 -23.19
N ASN A 635 31.02 8.94 -23.76
CA ASN A 635 31.33 8.52 -25.14
C ASN A 635 30.22 8.83 -26.16
N GLY A 636 29.08 9.38 -25.72
CA GLY A 636 27.94 9.75 -26.55
C GLY A 636 26.64 9.05 -26.16
N GLU A 637 25.71 9.03 -27.11
CA GLU A 637 24.42 8.33 -27.00
C GLU A 637 24.51 6.96 -27.67
N HIS A 638 24.25 5.91 -26.91
CA HIS A 638 24.34 4.51 -27.31
C HIS A 638 22.93 3.95 -27.51
N PHE A 639 22.72 3.21 -28.60
CA PHE A 639 21.41 2.67 -28.98
C PHE A 639 21.40 1.15 -28.96
N TYR A 640 20.30 0.60 -28.45
CA TYR A 640 20.04 -0.82 -28.36
C TYR A 640 18.68 -1.14 -28.97
N ARG A 641 18.55 -2.33 -29.56
CA ARG A 641 17.29 -2.83 -30.08
C ARG A 641 17.17 -4.31 -29.77
N ASP A 642 16.07 -4.71 -29.14
CA ASP A 642 15.76 -6.10 -28.80
C ASP A 642 16.93 -6.79 -28.06
N GLY A 643 17.52 -6.08 -27.09
CA GLY A 643 18.67 -6.53 -26.29
C GLY A 643 20.04 -6.46 -26.98
N THR A 644 20.09 -6.09 -28.26
CA THR A 644 21.35 -6.01 -29.04
C THR A 644 21.85 -4.58 -29.12
N TYR A 645 23.14 -4.37 -28.87
CA TYR A 645 23.80 -3.07 -29.10
C TYR A 645 23.92 -2.80 -30.61
N VAL A 646 23.35 -1.68 -31.06
CA VAL A 646 23.29 -1.31 -32.49
C VAL A 646 24.41 -0.36 -32.87
N GLY A 647 24.77 0.56 -31.99
CA GLY A 647 25.76 1.59 -32.29
C GLY A 647 25.59 2.83 -31.42
N LYS A 648 26.28 3.90 -31.78
CA LYS A 648 26.24 5.16 -31.04
C LYS A 648 26.33 6.40 -31.93
N ILE A 649 25.85 7.52 -31.42
CA ILE A 649 26.13 8.85 -31.95
C ILE A 649 27.01 9.57 -30.93
N GLY A 650 28.18 10.03 -31.35
CA GLY A 650 29.12 10.67 -30.43
C GLY A 650 30.31 11.29 -31.13
N THR A 651 31.39 11.49 -30.37
CA THR A 651 32.64 12.03 -30.91
C THR A 651 33.67 10.92 -31.10
N ASN A 652 34.45 11.01 -32.16
CA ASN A 652 35.58 10.12 -32.39
C ASN A 652 36.79 10.89 -32.97
N LYS A 653 37.93 10.20 -33.05
CA LYS A 653 39.17 10.67 -33.66
C LYS A 653 39.42 9.89 -34.95
N TRP A 654 39.97 10.55 -35.96
CA TRP A 654 40.37 9.85 -37.18
C TRP A 654 41.54 8.91 -36.90
N SER A 655 41.43 7.65 -37.32
CA SER A 655 42.41 6.59 -36.99
C SER A 655 43.84 6.91 -37.45
N SER A 656 43.99 7.58 -38.59
CA SER A 656 45.30 7.97 -39.12
C SER A 656 45.89 9.23 -38.49
N ASN A 657 45.07 10.06 -37.82
CA ASN A 657 45.53 11.26 -37.12
C ASN A 657 44.56 11.66 -36.00
N ALA A 658 44.99 11.39 -34.76
CA ALA A 658 44.20 11.65 -33.56
C ALA A 658 43.88 13.14 -33.28
N ALA A 659 44.53 14.08 -33.98
CA ALA A 659 44.21 15.50 -33.91
C ALA A 659 42.88 15.84 -34.61
N HIS A 660 42.47 15.04 -35.60
CA HIS A 660 41.20 15.26 -36.29
C HIS A 660 40.07 14.61 -35.49
N LYS A 661 39.17 15.44 -34.94
CA LYS A 661 38.02 15.04 -34.14
C LYS A 661 36.74 15.32 -34.92
N GLY A 662 35.76 14.43 -34.84
CA GLY A 662 34.49 14.59 -35.57
C GLY A 662 33.29 14.06 -34.80
N LEU A 663 32.10 14.51 -35.21
CA LEU A 663 30.82 13.90 -34.83
C LEU A 663 30.59 12.72 -35.76
N VAL A 664 30.31 11.55 -35.18
CA VAL A 664 30.20 10.29 -35.93
C VAL A 664 28.94 9.53 -35.53
N PHE A 665 28.41 8.81 -36.51
CA PHE A 665 27.39 7.79 -36.34
C PHE A 665 28.11 6.44 -36.50
N ASP A 666 28.37 5.77 -35.38
CA ASP A 666 29.07 4.49 -35.35
C ASP A 666 28.03 3.36 -35.40
N LEU A 667 28.11 2.50 -36.42
CA LEU A 667 27.34 1.25 -36.50
C LEU A 667 28.19 0.10 -35.97
N GLU A 668 27.68 -0.67 -35.01
CA GLU A 668 28.37 -1.85 -34.48
C GLU A 668 28.41 -2.98 -35.52
N TYR A 669 29.37 -3.91 -35.42
CA TYR A 669 29.48 -5.02 -36.38
C TYR A 669 28.22 -5.91 -36.41
N THR A 670 27.50 -6.00 -35.29
CA THR A 670 26.19 -6.67 -35.15
C THR A 670 25.06 -5.90 -35.82
N GLY A 671 25.22 -4.57 -35.96
CA GLY A 671 24.28 -3.67 -36.60
C GLY A 671 24.17 -3.95 -38.09
N LYS A 672 22.93 -4.10 -38.58
CA LYS A 672 22.65 -4.58 -39.93
C LYS A 672 22.58 -3.48 -40.98
N TYR A 673 22.17 -2.27 -40.59
CA TYR A 673 22.06 -1.11 -41.47
C TYR A 673 22.04 0.20 -40.69
N MET A 674 22.25 1.31 -41.39
CA MET A 674 22.00 2.67 -40.92
C MET A 674 21.27 3.44 -42.01
N ALA A 675 20.14 4.07 -41.70
CA ALA A 675 19.29 4.71 -42.71
C ALA A 675 18.71 6.05 -42.28
N TRP A 676 18.54 6.94 -43.26
CA TRP A 676 17.67 8.10 -43.18
C TRP A 676 16.36 7.79 -43.88
N CYS A 677 15.25 7.90 -43.16
CA CYS A 677 13.93 7.48 -43.62
C CYS A 677 12.88 8.57 -43.39
N TYR A 678 11.76 8.51 -44.13
CA TYR A 678 10.64 9.46 -43.99
C TYR A 678 9.28 8.72 -43.98
N GLN A 679 8.27 9.33 -43.38
CA GLN A 679 6.90 8.82 -43.39
C GLN A 679 6.23 9.24 -44.71
N LYS A 680 5.91 8.28 -45.59
CA LYS A 680 5.44 8.58 -46.95
C LYS A 680 4.04 9.20 -47.01
N THR A 681 3.18 8.85 -46.06
CA THR A 681 1.82 9.37 -45.93
C THR A 681 1.46 9.56 -44.46
N SER A 682 0.59 10.51 -44.14
CA SER A 682 0.07 10.67 -42.78
C SER A 682 -0.58 9.36 -42.30
N GLY A 683 -0.19 8.87 -41.12
CA GLY A 683 -0.70 7.62 -40.54
C GLY A 683 -0.04 6.33 -41.06
N ALA A 684 1.00 6.40 -41.90
CA ALA A 684 1.77 5.20 -42.26
C ALA A 684 2.45 4.60 -41.01
N SER A 685 2.34 3.28 -40.84
CA SER A 685 2.94 2.53 -39.73
C SER A 685 4.43 2.21 -39.92
N SER A 686 5.01 2.62 -41.05
CA SER A 686 6.42 2.40 -41.38
C SER A 686 7.04 3.61 -42.08
N TYR A 687 8.36 3.69 -42.01
CA TYR A 687 9.16 4.72 -42.67
C TYR A 687 9.82 4.15 -43.94
N THR A 688 9.91 4.97 -44.99
CA THR A 688 10.56 4.63 -46.26
C THR A 688 11.98 5.16 -46.29
N THR A 689 12.94 4.33 -46.68
CA THR A 689 14.36 4.69 -46.81
C THR A 689 14.58 5.75 -47.90
N MET A 690 15.38 6.78 -47.59
CA MET A 690 15.93 7.75 -48.54
C MET A 690 17.38 7.41 -48.88
N LEU A 691 18.19 7.19 -47.83
CA LEU A 691 19.57 6.75 -47.93
C LEU A 691 19.83 5.68 -46.88
N CYS A 692 20.48 4.59 -47.25
CA CYS A 692 20.78 3.51 -46.31
C CYS A 692 22.15 2.91 -46.60
N PHE A 693 23.01 2.85 -45.59
CA PHE A 693 24.09 1.87 -45.59
C PHE A 693 23.54 0.52 -45.12
N SER A 694 23.64 -0.51 -45.95
CA SER A 694 23.25 -1.89 -45.60
C SER A 694 24.50 -2.76 -45.55
N GLN A 695 24.60 -3.63 -44.54
CA GLN A 695 25.47 -4.80 -44.64
C GLN A 695 24.94 -5.74 -45.75
N GLY A 696 25.81 -6.58 -46.31
CA GLY A 696 25.40 -7.56 -47.31
C GLY A 696 24.41 -8.56 -46.73
N ASN A 697 23.41 -8.94 -47.52
CA ASN A 697 22.29 -9.80 -47.10
C ASN A 697 21.53 -9.27 -45.87
N SER A 698 21.40 -7.95 -45.74
CA SER A 698 20.55 -7.32 -44.73
C SER A 698 19.28 -6.76 -45.38
N ILE A 699 19.16 -5.45 -45.55
CA ILE A 699 18.06 -4.81 -46.28
C ILE A 699 18.23 -5.09 -47.77
N TYR A 700 19.48 -5.04 -48.24
CA TYR A 700 19.86 -5.34 -49.61
C TYR A 700 20.85 -6.50 -49.64
N THR A 701 20.90 -7.21 -50.77
CA THR A 701 21.85 -8.31 -51.02
C THR A 701 23.28 -7.80 -50.97
N GLU A 702 23.54 -6.65 -51.60
CA GLU A 702 24.85 -6.02 -51.68
C GLU A 702 25.14 -5.12 -50.47
N GLN A 703 26.35 -5.25 -49.93
CA GLN A 703 26.85 -4.28 -48.96
C GLN A 703 27.14 -2.93 -49.65
N GLY A 704 26.68 -1.83 -49.06
CA GLY A 704 26.99 -0.51 -49.57
C GLY A 704 25.96 0.55 -49.20
N LEU A 705 26.13 1.72 -49.79
CA LEU A 705 25.20 2.83 -49.69
C LEU A 705 24.15 2.71 -50.80
N HIS A 706 22.88 2.68 -50.42
CA HIS A 706 21.73 2.51 -51.30
C HIS A 706 20.83 3.75 -51.23
N LEU A 707 20.33 4.18 -52.39
CA LEU A 707 19.39 5.29 -52.53
C LEU A 707 17.97 4.74 -52.69
N GLY A 708 17.06 5.18 -51.82
CA GLY A 708 15.63 4.85 -51.90
C GLY A 708 14.78 5.94 -52.56
N CYS A 709 15.41 7.04 -52.95
CA CYS A 709 14.81 8.14 -53.69
C CYS A 709 15.81 8.70 -54.72
N ASP A 710 15.34 9.61 -55.58
CA ASP A 710 16.20 10.31 -56.52
C ASP A 710 17.30 11.10 -55.78
N PHE A 711 18.52 11.04 -56.31
CA PHE A 711 19.64 11.84 -55.83
C PHE A 711 19.85 13.05 -56.74
N TYR A 712 19.32 14.20 -56.33
CA TYR A 712 19.52 15.46 -57.03
C TYR A 712 20.84 16.09 -56.60
N GLY A 713 21.83 16.09 -57.50
CA GLY A 713 23.16 16.65 -57.23
C GLY A 713 23.25 18.18 -57.31
N GLU A 714 22.17 18.88 -57.69
CA GLU A 714 22.11 20.36 -57.77
C GLU A 714 23.34 20.97 -58.48
N TRP A 715 23.63 20.51 -59.71
CA TRP A 715 24.78 20.93 -60.54
C TRP A 715 26.18 20.59 -59.99
N ASN A 716 26.29 19.82 -58.91
CA ASN A 716 27.58 19.37 -58.38
C ASN A 716 28.14 18.19 -59.20
N THR A 717 29.46 18.14 -59.32
CA THR A 717 30.18 17.09 -60.06
C THR A 717 30.51 15.91 -59.14
N LEU A 718 30.27 14.68 -59.62
CA LEU A 718 30.72 13.46 -58.98
C LEU A 718 32.17 13.15 -59.43
N TYR A 719 33.13 13.29 -58.52
CA TYR A 719 34.55 12.98 -58.78
C TYR A 719 34.92 11.56 -58.31
N ASN A 720 35.80 10.88 -59.05
CA ASN A 720 36.38 9.57 -58.70
C ASN A 720 35.37 8.42 -58.51
N ILE A 721 34.29 8.40 -59.30
CA ILE A 721 33.27 7.35 -59.26
C ILE A 721 33.46 6.31 -60.37
N LYS A 722 33.27 5.03 -60.04
CA LYS A 722 33.11 3.94 -61.02
C LYS A 722 31.63 3.65 -61.21
N LEU A 723 31.16 3.64 -62.46
CA LEU A 723 29.76 3.39 -62.80
C LEU A 723 29.56 1.99 -63.39
N SER A 724 28.52 1.30 -62.93
CA SER A 724 28.07 -0.01 -63.42
C SER A 724 26.55 -0.06 -63.47
N GLY A 725 25.98 -0.76 -64.46
CA GLY A 725 24.52 -0.92 -64.56
C GLY A 725 23.78 0.38 -64.90
N VAL A 726 24.44 1.31 -65.60
CA VAL A 726 23.84 2.60 -66.01
C VAL A 726 22.64 2.34 -66.92
N SER A 727 21.50 2.96 -66.62
CA SER A 727 20.33 2.95 -67.49
C SER A 727 19.76 4.37 -67.63
N SER A 728 19.12 4.64 -68.76
CA SER A 728 18.44 5.92 -69.02
C SER A 728 17.18 5.66 -69.84
N GLY A 729 16.05 6.26 -69.43
CA GLY A 729 14.77 6.09 -70.13
C GLY A 729 14.28 4.65 -70.24
N GLY A 730 14.65 3.78 -69.30
CA GLY A 730 14.30 2.34 -69.32
C GLY A 730 15.24 1.47 -70.15
N TYR A 731 16.24 2.04 -70.83
CA TYR A 731 17.24 1.30 -71.61
C TYR A 731 18.55 1.18 -70.84
N SER A 732 19.09 -0.04 -70.77
CA SER A 732 20.44 -0.27 -70.25
C SER A 732 21.47 0.33 -71.20
N ALA A 733 22.46 1.00 -70.63
CA ALA A 733 23.50 1.64 -71.41
C ALA A 733 24.38 0.60 -72.13
N PHE A 734 24.68 0.86 -73.40
CA PHE A 734 25.40 -0.08 -74.25
C PHE A 734 26.78 -0.42 -73.68
N THR A 735 27.12 -1.71 -73.69
CA THR A 735 28.48 -2.20 -73.46
C THR A 735 28.90 -3.06 -74.64
N GLY A 736 29.97 -2.67 -75.31
CA GLY A 736 30.47 -3.35 -76.49
C GLY A 736 31.29 -2.43 -77.37
N THR A 737 31.41 -2.80 -78.63
CA THR A 737 32.14 -2.02 -79.62
C THR A 737 31.20 -1.45 -80.67
N ILE A 738 31.29 -0.15 -80.92
CA ILE A 738 30.61 0.49 -82.03
C ILE A 738 31.61 0.61 -83.18
N PRO A 739 31.38 -0.02 -84.34
CA PRO A 739 32.24 0.17 -85.49
C PRO A 739 32.10 1.61 -85.99
N ILE A 740 33.23 2.25 -86.23
CA ILE A 740 33.29 3.57 -86.85
C ILE A 740 34.12 3.48 -88.11
N ILE A 741 33.70 4.18 -89.15
CA ILE A 741 34.51 4.33 -90.35
C ILE A 741 35.54 5.43 -90.08
N MET A 742 36.81 5.09 -90.19
CA MET A 742 37.91 6.03 -89.95
C MET A 742 38.25 6.81 -91.21
N ASN A 743 38.25 6.15 -92.36
CA ASN A 743 38.51 6.78 -93.66
C ASN A 743 37.55 6.21 -94.70
N ILE A 744 37.05 7.08 -95.57
CA ILE A 744 36.34 6.71 -96.79
C ILE A 744 37.21 7.15 -97.96
N THR A 745 37.45 6.26 -98.91
CA THR A 745 38.27 6.50 -100.09
C THR A 745 37.47 6.11 -101.32
N ASP A 746 37.24 7.07 -102.21
CA ASP A 746 36.75 6.82 -103.56
C ASP A 746 37.90 6.27 -104.41
N LYS A 747 37.66 5.14 -105.07
CA LYS A 747 38.65 4.51 -105.93
C LYS A 747 38.66 5.08 -107.36
N GLY A 748 37.80 6.05 -107.66
CA GLY A 748 37.73 6.77 -108.95
C GLY A 748 37.08 5.99 -110.09
N ASN A 749 36.54 4.79 -109.81
CA ASN A 749 35.84 3.93 -110.77
C ASN A 749 34.36 3.71 -110.42
N GLY A 750 33.82 4.55 -109.54
CA GLY A 750 32.48 4.39 -108.97
C GLY A 750 32.41 3.49 -107.73
N ALA A 751 33.52 2.88 -107.28
CA ALA A 751 33.57 2.09 -106.04
C ALA A 751 34.15 2.91 -104.87
N ILE A 752 33.52 2.79 -103.70
CA ILE A 752 33.98 3.39 -102.44
C ILE A 752 34.52 2.29 -101.51
N SER A 753 35.67 2.52 -100.86
CA SER A 753 36.16 1.69 -99.76
C SER A 753 36.32 2.47 -98.46
N TRP A 754 36.28 1.78 -97.33
CA TRP A 754 36.48 2.40 -96.03
C TRP A 754 37.27 1.51 -95.07
N THR A 755 37.99 2.14 -94.14
CA THR A 755 38.64 1.46 -93.01
C THR A 755 37.78 1.59 -91.76
N TYR A 756 37.72 0.53 -90.96
CA TYR A 756 36.98 0.54 -89.70
C TYR A 756 37.93 0.62 -88.50
N SER A 757 37.49 1.32 -87.46
CA SER A 757 37.95 1.17 -86.08
C SER A 757 36.73 0.86 -85.21
N LYS A 758 36.94 0.63 -83.92
CA LYS A 758 35.87 0.38 -82.97
C LYS A 758 36.01 1.31 -81.77
N LEU A 759 34.94 2.05 -81.47
CA LEU A 759 34.80 2.71 -80.17
C LEU A 759 34.42 1.66 -79.15
N GLN A 760 35.20 1.59 -78.08
CA GLN A 760 34.83 0.76 -76.94
C GLN A 760 33.94 1.58 -76.01
N VAL A 761 32.72 1.10 -75.83
CA VAL A 761 31.74 1.68 -74.93
C VAL A 761 31.56 0.72 -73.77
N LYS A 762 31.64 1.22 -72.54
CA LYS A 762 31.37 0.44 -71.33
C LYS A 762 30.37 1.20 -70.48
N ASN A 763 29.22 0.56 -70.21
CA ASN A 763 28.11 1.16 -69.47
C ASN A 763 27.69 2.53 -70.03
N GLY A 764 27.69 2.68 -71.36
CA GLY A 764 27.34 3.93 -72.06
C GLY A 764 28.44 4.98 -72.18
N ILE A 765 29.59 4.78 -71.55
CA ILE A 765 30.72 5.73 -71.62
C ILE A 765 31.71 5.24 -72.67
N ILE A 766 32.14 6.12 -73.58
CA ILE A 766 33.26 5.83 -74.49
C ILE A 766 34.53 5.78 -73.65
N VAL A 767 35.10 4.58 -73.52
CA VAL A 767 36.29 4.33 -72.69
C VAL A 767 37.58 4.21 -73.51
N GLY A 768 37.48 4.22 -74.84
CA GLY A 768 38.64 4.22 -75.74
C GLY A 768 38.27 3.92 -77.19
N TYR A 769 39.28 3.89 -78.07
CA TYR A 769 39.17 3.44 -79.45
C TYR A 769 40.31 2.47 -79.78
N TRP A 770 40.03 1.44 -80.59
CA TRP A 770 41.00 0.43 -81.03
C TRP A 770 40.91 0.24 -82.54
N ASN A 771 42.04 0.17 -83.25
CA ASN A 771 42.09 -0.15 -84.68
C ASN A 771 41.98 -1.65 -84.94
#